data_AF-A0A2I1GSS0-F1
#
_entry.id   AF-A0A2I1GSS0-F1
#
_cell.length_a   1.000
_cell.length_b   1.000
_cell.length_c   1.000
_cell.angle_alpha   90.00
_cell.angle_beta   90.00
_cell.angle_gamma   90.00
#
_symmetry.space_group_name_H-M   'P 1'
#
loop_
_entity.id
_entity.type
_entity.pdbx_description
1 polymer ?
#
loop_
_entity_poly.entity_id
_entity_poly.type
_entity_poly.pdbx_seq_one_letter_code
_entity_poly.pdbx_strand_id
1 'polypeptide(L)'
;MSISKIFSGDLPELLYKIINYFQGDYSTLHSCVLVNRLWCRLTIPLLWEDPFSIPTGNFNFIEVYLYYLNDHLKTKLNEHEIINNVLLPSNTLFNYPSFIRYLNINKIVPSIESWLRANDKIKFTNAYYEQISDTETEFKCWINILIFKMFIKHEVKLHTLEIEISRSIYNKHAENILEIILQNPNFIHNVRNLKLSILSSINKTLIKNRISQLINLQKNLKKVSFSSNTLPLYRSLLLSKESNCSNTLNTIIFYYVNFKGINNLDKVFEQLNVLESVHLIHCSFLNTGFIQQIINLTKPFKLKTLFVSKISQIESLQSLLQKSGNYLENFGCELGGTNYNQRQQLLELIIKCCKNIKFLDLDNVITPLMISLIENVKQNLNRLSISVGNNQDSNSKLVLQNLGQILPSRLDYLCMSLYDIKESDFEIFIKNSQDTYFKKLLIEIIERDDTSDGTDILPYIKEYIMKKKRVNYLAIKYTCPSSWFDEMDLSDSGRAEEFKLYNIKVLSYISLFIDINRSSESWNFGQTWDELGLTIRKTGLVLSKDKLIIDTSENKDKAFNLFINASEKNHILAQYFVGECYFYGYGTIKNEKLTFEYYEKAANNGIINAVYNLGVSYNYGIGVEKDYNKAFELAKQSAEEGHIKGLMMLGYCYNKGIGTKIDKQKAFELYRESANLGYDVAQNNLAILYEKGYGITKDIDKAIYWYEKSAKQGYKSAKNHLKRLQKK
;
A
#
# COMPACT_ATOMS: atom_id res chain seq x y z
N MET A 1 25.10 -25.45 -25.51
CA MET A 1 24.40 -26.61 -26.08
C MET A 1 24.96 -27.87 -25.43
N SER A 2 24.35 -28.35 -24.34
CA SER A 2 24.61 -29.70 -23.77
C SER A 2 23.67 -30.03 -22.59
N ILE A 3 22.41 -29.59 -22.65
CA ILE A 3 21.32 -30.10 -21.78
C ILE A 3 20.02 -30.13 -22.59
N SER A 4 20.00 -30.91 -23.68
CA SER A 4 18.78 -31.03 -24.53
C SER A 4 18.30 -32.46 -24.73
N LYS A 5 18.88 -33.45 -24.01
CA LYS A 5 18.50 -34.87 -24.13
C LYS A 5 17.92 -35.51 -22.87
N ILE A 6 17.72 -34.76 -21.77
CA ILE A 6 17.19 -35.30 -20.50
C ILE A 6 15.67 -35.08 -20.32
N PHE A 7 15.00 -34.27 -21.16
CA PHE A 7 13.64 -33.81 -20.89
C PHE A 7 12.59 -34.24 -21.93
N SER A 8 12.43 -35.55 -22.14
CA SER A 8 11.47 -36.14 -23.10
C SER A 8 10.31 -36.93 -22.45
N GLY A 9 9.79 -36.47 -21.32
CA GLY A 9 8.57 -36.99 -20.67
C GLY A 9 7.74 -35.84 -20.07
N ASP A 10 6.57 -36.15 -19.48
CA ASP A 10 5.47 -35.29 -18.94
C ASP A 10 5.82 -34.02 -18.11
N LEU A 11 7.10 -33.70 -17.98
CA LEU A 11 7.67 -32.57 -17.29
C LEU A 11 7.21 -31.19 -17.80
N PRO A 12 6.97 -30.90 -19.10
CA PRO A 12 6.49 -29.58 -19.52
C PRO A 12 5.12 -29.19 -18.93
N GLU A 13 4.20 -30.15 -18.79
CA GLU A 13 2.91 -29.91 -18.14
C GLU A 13 3.06 -29.72 -16.63
N LEU A 14 3.93 -30.50 -15.99
CA LEU A 14 4.24 -30.35 -14.57
C LEU A 14 4.92 -29.00 -14.31
N LEU A 15 5.87 -28.59 -15.16
CA LEU A 15 6.56 -27.30 -15.09
C LEU A 15 5.60 -26.14 -15.32
N TYR A 16 4.67 -26.27 -16.26
CA TYR A 16 3.60 -25.28 -16.47
C TYR A 16 2.67 -25.19 -15.25
N LYS A 17 2.29 -26.33 -14.65
CA LYS A 17 1.53 -26.36 -13.39
C LYS A 17 2.30 -25.66 -12.27
N ILE A 18 3.59 -25.95 -12.12
CA ILE A 18 4.49 -25.32 -11.12
C ILE A 18 4.59 -23.80 -11.34
N ILE A 19 4.80 -23.35 -12.58
CA ILE A 19 4.91 -21.93 -12.90
C ILE A 19 3.59 -21.19 -12.66
N ASN A 20 2.45 -21.83 -12.92
CA ASN A 20 1.14 -21.29 -12.55
C ASN A 20 0.94 -21.17 -11.03
N TYR A 21 1.65 -21.95 -10.20
CA TYR A 21 1.67 -21.73 -8.74
C TYR A 21 2.44 -20.46 -8.36
N PHE A 22 3.41 -20.04 -9.18
CA PHE A 22 4.11 -18.77 -9.03
C PHE A 22 3.38 -17.60 -9.70
N GLN A 23 2.18 -17.80 -10.25
CA GLN A 23 1.39 -16.73 -10.87
C GLN A 23 1.06 -15.66 -9.81
N GLY A 24 1.78 -14.54 -9.88
CA GLY A 24 1.72 -13.46 -8.90
C GLY A 24 2.98 -13.30 -8.04
N ASP A 25 3.87 -14.29 -7.94
CA ASP A 25 5.19 -14.12 -7.33
C ASP A 25 6.21 -13.64 -8.38
N TYR A 26 6.09 -12.37 -8.76
CA TYR A 26 6.90 -11.76 -9.84
C TYR A 26 8.41 -11.85 -9.59
N SER A 27 8.86 -11.81 -8.34
CA SER A 27 10.29 -11.95 -8.00
C SER A 27 10.80 -13.36 -8.32
N THR A 28 10.02 -14.38 -7.94
CA THR A 28 10.33 -15.77 -8.28
C THR A 28 10.24 -15.99 -9.79
N LEU A 29 9.22 -15.44 -10.45
CA LEU A 29 9.07 -15.51 -11.90
C LEU A 29 10.28 -14.86 -12.62
N HIS A 30 10.75 -13.70 -12.21
CA HIS A 30 11.96 -13.09 -12.77
C HIS A 30 13.20 -13.99 -12.59
N SER A 31 13.33 -14.62 -11.43
CA SER A 31 14.42 -15.58 -11.18
C SER A 31 14.33 -16.78 -12.11
N CYS A 32 13.12 -17.29 -12.37
CA CYS A 32 12.87 -18.37 -13.33
C CYS A 32 13.33 -18.04 -14.75
N VAL A 33 13.20 -16.78 -15.21
CA VAL A 33 13.66 -16.36 -16.55
C VAL A 33 15.16 -16.62 -16.75
N LEU A 34 15.96 -16.50 -15.68
CA LEU A 34 17.42 -16.64 -15.71
C LEU A 34 17.88 -18.11 -15.66
N VAL A 35 16.99 -19.07 -15.36
CA VAL A 35 17.35 -20.48 -15.17
C VAL A 35 17.73 -21.14 -16.49
N ASN A 36 16.82 -21.15 -17.48
CA ASN A 36 17.08 -21.65 -18.83
C ASN A 36 15.99 -21.19 -19.81
N ARG A 37 16.18 -21.53 -21.10
CA ARG A 37 15.27 -21.14 -22.19
C ARG A 37 13.84 -21.66 -22.03
N LEU A 38 13.64 -22.83 -21.39
CA LEU A 38 12.30 -23.39 -21.17
C LEU A 38 11.54 -22.58 -20.11
N TRP A 39 12.16 -22.31 -18.95
CA TRP A 39 11.58 -21.45 -17.92
C TRP A 39 11.31 -20.05 -18.44
N CYS A 40 12.26 -19.45 -19.18
CA CYS A 40 12.05 -18.17 -19.86
C CYS A 40 10.79 -18.16 -20.73
N ARG A 41 10.57 -19.19 -21.57
CA ARG A 41 9.38 -19.29 -22.44
C ARG A 41 8.06 -19.42 -21.69
N LEU A 42 8.05 -20.05 -20.52
CA LEU A 42 6.84 -20.25 -19.71
C LEU A 42 6.55 -19.07 -18.78
N THR A 43 7.59 -18.39 -18.29
CA THR A 43 7.47 -17.31 -17.32
C THR A 43 7.24 -15.94 -17.95
N ILE A 44 7.86 -15.64 -19.09
CA ILE A 44 7.69 -14.35 -19.78
C ILE A 44 6.22 -14.02 -20.06
N PRO A 45 5.37 -14.95 -20.55
CA PRO A 45 3.95 -14.69 -20.72
C PRO A 45 3.25 -14.21 -19.44
N LEU A 46 3.56 -14.82 -18.28
CA LEU A 46 2.98 -14.44 -16.99
C LEU A 46 3.47 -13.07 -16.50
N LEU A 47 4.76 -12.78 -16.69
CA LEU A 47 5.35 -11.48 -16.34
C LEU A 47 4.79 -10.34 -17.21
N TRP A 48 4.47 -10.62 -18.47
CA TRP A 48 3.91 -9.65 -19.43
C TRP A 48 2.37 -9.62 -19.46
N GLU A 49 1.67 -10.29 -18.54
CA GLU A 49 0.20 -10.21 -18.45
C GLU A 49 -0.30 -8.81 -18.04
N ASP A 50 0.44 -8.12 -17.15
CA ASP A 50 0.12 -6.81 -16.56
C ASP A 50 1.37 -5.92 -16.35
N PRO A 51 2.07 -5.54 -17.44
CA PRO A 51 3.37 -4.87 -17.33
C PRO A 51 3.28 -3.43 -16.81
N PHE A 52 2.10 -2.79 -16.87
CA PHE A 52 1.92 -1.39 -16.48
C PHE A 52 1.52 -1.22 -15.02
N SER A 53 0.77 -2.16 -14.44
CA SER A 53 0.32 -2.04 -13.03
C SER A 53 1.32 -2.67 -12.07
N ILE A 54 2.14 -3.60 -12.56
CA ILE A 54 3.19 -4.27 -11.80
C ILE A 54 4.52 -4.03 -12.52
N PRO A 55 5.02 -2.78 -12.51
CA PRO A 55 6.25 -2.45 -13.20
C PRO A 55 7.41 -3.19 -12.53
N THR A 56 8.30 -3.74 -13.34
CA THR A 56 9.49 -4.51 -12.88
C THR A 56 10.57 -3.64 -12.23
N GLY A 57 10.29 -2.35 -12.00
CA GLY A 57 11.28 -1.32 -11.67
C GLY A 57 12.03 -0.79 -12.90
N ASN A 58 12.16 -1.60 -13.95
CA ASN A 58 12.69 -1.20 -15.25
C ASN A 58 11.54 -0.83 -16.20
N PHE A 59 11.41 0.45 -16.52
CA PHE A 59 10.37 0.96 -17.44
C PHE A 59 10.77 0.89 -18.92
N ASN A 60 11.95 0.36 -19.26
CA ASN A 60 12.40 0.20 -20.65
C ASN A 60 11.58 -0.82 -21.44
N PHE A 61 10.69 -1.58 -20.79
CA PHE A 61 9.71 -2.41 -21.49
C PHE A 61 8.81 -1.60 -22.44
N ILE A 62 8.65 -0.28 -22.22
CA ILE A 62 7.93 0.61 -23.14
C ILE A 62 8.61 0.66 -24.51
N GLU A 63 9.94 0.58 -24.56
CA GLU A 63 10.72 0.57 -25.81
C GLU A 63 10.40 -0.65 -26.67
N VAL A 64 10.12 -1.78 -26.03
CA VAL A 64 9.67 -3.00 -26.72
C VAL A 64 8.38 -2.73 -27.51
N TYR A 65 7.44 -1.97 -26.95
CA TYR A 65 6.20 -1.61 -27.63
C TYR A 65 6.42 -0.54 -28.71
N LEU A 66 7.24 0.46 -28.44
CA LEU A 66 7.56 1.50 -29.43
C LEU A 66 8.34 0.93 -30.62
N TYR A 67 9.08 -0.16 -30.45
CA TYR A 67 9.75 -0.85 -31.55
C TYR A 67 8.78 -1.43 -32.59
N TYR A 68 7.56 -1.82 -32.19
CA TYR A 68 6.54 -2.31 -33.12
C TYR A 68 5.87 -1.20 -33.96
N LEU A 69 6.25 0.07 -33.76
CA LEU A 69 5.79 1.19 -34.59
C LEU A 69 6.43 1.18 -35.98
N ASN A 70 5.78 1.86 -36.93
CA ASN A 70 6.31 2.02 -38.29
C ASN A 70 7.50 2.99 -38.33
N ASP A 71 8.30 2.93 -39.40
CA ASP A 71 9.56 3.67 -39.50
C ASP A 71 9.35 5.19 -39.48
N HIS A 72 8.25 5.70 -40.08
CA HIS A 72 7.90 7.12 -40.01
C HIS A 72 7.68 7.61 -38.57
N LEU A 73 6.96 6.85 -37.73
CA LEU A 73 6.73 7.21 -36.33
C LEU A 73 8.00 7.07 -35.49
N LYS A 74 8.88 6.11 -35.83
CA LYS A 74 10.21 5.97 -35.22
C LYS A 74 11.08 7.18 -35.54
N THR A 75 11.09 7.67 -36.78
CA THR A 75 11.83 8.89 -37.16
C THR A 75 11.38 10.09 -36.35
N LYS A 76 10.06 10.28 -36.18
CA LYS A 76 9.52 11.36 -35.34
C LYS A 76 9.88 11.24 -33.86
N LEU A 77 10.06 10.02 -33.33
CA LEU A 77 10.57 9.80 -31.97
C LEU A 77 12.07 10.07 -31.86
N ASN A 78 12.85 9.79 -32.92
CA ASN A 78 14.28 10.09 -33.00
C ASN A 78 14.54 11.61 -33.06
N GLU A 79 13.69 12.38 -33.74
CA GLU A 79 13.73 13.85 -33.79
C GLU A 79 13.63 14.51 -32.41
N HIS A 80 13.02 13.82 -31.43
CA HIS A 80 12.93 14.27 -30.04
C HIS A 80 14.11 13.80 -29.15
N GLU A 81 15.18 13.23 -29.72
CA GLU A 81 16.35 12.65 -29.02
C GLU A 81 16.03 11.49 -28.05
N ILE A 82 14.79 10.97 -28.07
CA ILE A 82 14.30 9.95 -27.12
C ILE A 82 14.85 8.55 -27.44
N ILE A 83 15.28 8.33 -28.69
CA ILE A 83 15.84 7.04 -29.13
C ILE A 83 17.28 7.26 -29.62
N ASN A 84 18.09 8.00 -28.86
CA ASN A 84 19.53 8.02 -29.13
C ASN A 84 20.18 6.73 -28.60
N ASN A 85 20.56 5.86 -29.54
CA ASN A 85 21.46 4.70 -29.41
C ASN A 85 21.21 3.75 -28.23
N VAL A 86 20.31 2.79 -28.46
CA VAL A 86 20.49 1.32 -28.47
C VAL A 86 19.08 0.76 -28.45
N LEU A 87 18.42 0.72 -29.62
CA LEU A 87 17.25 -0.14 -29.76
C LEU A 87 17.75 -1.57 -29.54
N LEU A 88 17.18 -2.28 -28.56
CA LEU A 88 17.38 -3.72 -28.40
C LEU A 88 17.29 -4.38 -29.80
N PRO A 89 18.30 -5.16 -30.21
CA PRO A 89 18.38 -5.68 -31.57
C PRO A 89 17.14 -6.50 -31.93
N SER A 90 16.80 -6.46 -33.22
CA SER A 90 15.60 -6.92 -33.95
C SER A 90 15.07 -8.35 -33.71
N ASN A 91 15.59 -9.07 -32.73
CA ASN A 91 15.12 -10.41 -32.37
C ASN A 91 14.35 -10.34 -31.06
N THR A 92 13.16 -9.72 -31.06
CA THR A 92 12.25 -9.92 -29.93
C THR A 92 11.96 -11.41 -29.84
N LEU A 93 12.46 -12.04 -28.77
CA LEU A 93 12.32 -13.49 -28.56
C LEU A 93 10.85 -13.93 -28.51
N PHE A 94 9.95 -12.96 -28.27
CA PHE A 94 8.52 -13.15 -28.12
C PHE A 94 7.70 -12.01 -28.74
N ASN A 95 6.46 -12.31 -29.11
CA ASN A 95 5.43 -11.31 -29.42
C ASN A 95 4.83 -10.75 -28.13
N TYR A 96 5.57 -9.89 -27.43
CA TYR A 96 5.19 -9.36 -26.11
C TYR A 96 3.78 -8.76 -26.02
N PRO A 97 3.28 -7.99 -27.01
CA PRO A 97 1.90 -7.50 -26.99
C PRO A 97 0.87 -8.61 -26.78
N SER A 98 1.07 -9.79 -27.39
CA SER A 98 0.10 -10.90 -27.34
C SER A 98 -0.09 -11.50 -25.93
N PHE A 99 0.82 -11.22 -24.99
CA PHE A 99 0.72 -11.70 -23.61
C PHE A 99 -0.11 -10.80 -22.70
N ILE A 100 -0.41 -9.56 -23.12
CA ILE A 100 -1.17 -8.63 -22.29
C ILE A 100 -2.59 -9.16 -22.09
N ARG A 101 -2.95 -9.42 -20.84
CA ARG A 101 -4.28 -9.90 -20.44
C ARG A 101 -4.98 -8.94 -19.48
N TYR A 102 -4.23 -8.10 -18.79
CA TYR A 102 -4.74 -7.09 -17.88
C TYR A 102 -4.23 -5.72 -18.33
N LEU A 103 -5.12 -4.73 -18.35
CA LEU A 103 -4.74 -3.37 -18.70
C LEU A 103 -5.45 -2.37 -17.80
N ASN A 104 -4.66 -1.56 -17.08
CA ASN A 104 -5.16 -0.38 -16.40
C ASN A 104 -4.79 0.87 -17.21
N ILE A 105 -5.81 1.54 -17.77
CA ILE A 105 -5.61 2.71 -18.66
C ILE A 105 -4.83 3.82 -17.95
N ASN A 106 -5.05 4.00 -16.65
CA ASN A 106 -4.41 5.07 -15.87
C ASN A 106 -2.97 4.80 -15.49
N LYS A 107 -2.51 3.56 -15.57
CA LYS A 107 -1.14 3.20 -15.20
C LYS A 107 -0.14 3.38 -16.34
N ILE A 108 -0.63 3.49 -17.58
CA ILE A 108 0.22 3.62 -18.76
C ILE A 108 0.96 4.97 -18.77
N VAL A 109 0.26 6.09 -18.53
CA VAL A 109 0.91 7.42 -18.54
C VAL A 109 1.95 7.58 -17.42
N PRO A 110 1.69 7.20 -16.15
CA PRO A 110 2.72 7.15 -15.11
C PRO A 110 3.90 6.24 -15.46
N SER A 111 3.67 5.13 -16.18
CA SER A 111 4.74 4.26 -16.67
C SER A 111 5.59 4.96 -17.74
N ILE A 112 4.96 5.69 -18.67
CA ILE A 112 5.65 6.52 -19.68
C ILE A 112 6.48 7.61 -18.99
N GLU A 113 5.91 8.29 -18.00
CA GLU A 113 6.61 9.33 -17.22
C GLU A 113 7.85 8.75 -16.52
N SER A 114 7.72 7.56 -15.93
CA SER A 114 8.82 6.87 -15.24
C SER A 114 9.89 6.37 -16.22
N TRP A 115 9.50 5.89 -17.41
CA TRP A 115 10.43 5.54 -18.50
C TRP A 115 11.21 6.75 -19.02
N LEU A 116 10.55 7.89 -19.20
CA LEU A 116 11.21 9.12 -19.65
C LEU A 116 12.21 9.63 -18.61
N ARG A 117 11.87 9.57 -17.32
CA ARG A 117 12.77 9.92 -16.21
C ARG A 117 13.96 8.99 -16.07
N ALA A 118 13.77 7.68 -16.21
CA ALA A 118 14.80 6.68 -15.97
C ALA A 118 15.97 6.73 -16.97
N ASN A 119 15.76 7.31 -18.14
CA ASN A 119 16.75 7.32 -19.22
C ASN A 119 17.41 8.68 -19.45
N ASP A 120 17.17 9.68 -18.59
CA ASP A 120 17.59 11.07 -18.78
C ASP A 120 17.24 11.63 -20.18
N LYS A 121 16.23 11.03 -20.84
CA LYS A 121 15.76 11.34 -22.21
C LYS A 121 15.03 12.67 -22.29
N ILE A 122 14.97 13.40 -21.17
CA ILE A 122 14.40 14.73 -21.06
C ILE A 122 15.47 15.64 -20.44
N LYS A 123 16.18 16.39 -21.27
CA LYS A 123 16.81 17.66 -20.86
C LYS A 123 15.74 18.75 -20.80
N PHE A 124 14.82 18.67 -19.83
CA PHE A 124 14.00 19.84 -19.49
C PHE A 124 14.26 20.17 -18.03
N THR A 125 14.77 21.38 -17.88
CA THR A 125 15.29 22.01 -16.66
C THR A 125 14.42 21.77 -15.44
N ASN A 126 15.11 21.54 -14.32
CA ASN A 126 14.64 21.83 -12.96
C ASN A 126 13.85 23.14 -12.94
N ALA A 127 12.53 23.05 -13.00
CA ALA A 127 11.64 24.10 -12.58
C ALA A 127 10.72 23.49 -11.54
N TYR A 128 10.67 24.17 -10.40
CA TYR A 128 9.75 23.95 -9.32
C TYR A 128 8.33 23.64 -9.81
N TYR A 129 7.59 22.88 -9.00
CA TYR A 129 6.15 22.71 -9.10
C TYR A 129 5.45 24.03 -9.46
N GLU A 130 5.14 24.21 -10.75
CA GLU A 130 3.97 24.87 -11.32
C GLU A 130 4.21 25.07 -12.83
N GLN A 131 3.28 24.55 -13.64
CA GLN A 131 3.28 24.52 -15.12
C GLN A 131 4.10 23.39 -15.77
N ILE A 132 3.49 22.20 -15.82
CA ILE A 132 3.77 21.26 -16.92
C ILE A 132 3.39 22.00 -18.20
N SER A 133 4.32 22.19 -19.14
CA SER A 133 3.97 22.80 -20.43
C SER A 133 2.93 21.92 -21.15
N ASP A 134 1.96 22.52 -21.82
CA ASP A 134 0.96 21.77 -22.61
C ASP A 134 1.62 20.76 -23.57
N THR A 135 2.80 21.09 -24.07
CA THR A 135 3.63 20.27 -24.95
C THR A 135 4.11 18.95 -24.32
N GLU A 136 4.49 18.93 -23.03
CA GLU A 136 4.94 17.70 -22.35
C GLU A 136 3.77 16.73 -22.14
N THR A 137 2.61 17.27 -21.75
CA THR A 137 1.39 16.48 -21.58
C THR A 137 0.92 15.92 -22.92
N GLU A 138 0.98 16.72 -23.99
CA GLU A 138 0.64 16.29 -25.35
C GLU A 138 1.57 15.19 -25.88
N PHE A 139 2.87 15.27 -25.56
CA PHE A 139 3.82 14.25 -25.95
C PHE A 139 3.57 12.90 -25.25
N LYS A 140 3.34 12.91 -23.92
CA LYS A 140 2.93 11.71 -23.16
C LYS A 140 1.60 11.14 -23.67
N CYS A 141 0.65 12.02 -24.03
CA CYS A 141 -0.61 11.68 -24.71
C CYS A 141 -0.36 10.90 -25.99
N TRP A 142 0.54 11.42 -26.83
CA TRP A 142 0.84 10.86 -28.14
C TRP A 142 1.45 9.46 -28.01
N ILE A 143 2.44 9.27 -27.12
CA ILE A 143 3.00 7.94 -26.83
C ILE A 143 1.91 6.96 -26.37
N ASN A 144 1.04 7.38 -25.46
CA ASN A 144 -0.05 6.53 -24.97
C ASN A 144 -0.98 6.08 -26.12
N ILE A 145 -1.37 7.00 -27.01
CA ILE A 145 -2.17 6.68 -28.21
C ILE A 145 -1.45 5.66 -29.11
N LEU A 146 -0.15 5.82 -29.32
CA LEU A 146 0.65 4.90 -30.14
C LEU A 146 0.68 3.49 -29.55
N ILE A 147 0.85 3.37 -28.23
CA ILE A 147 0.83 2.10 -27.51
C ILE A 147 -0.53 1.39 -27.71
N PHE A 148 -1.65 2.11 -27.57
CA PHE A 148 -2.99 1.52 -27.80
C PHE A 148 -3.22 1.10 -29.25
N LYS A 149 -2.83 1.94 -30.21
CA LYS A 149 -2.91 1.58 -31.65
C LYS A 149 -2.10 0.32 -31.94
N MET A 150 -0.94 0.17 -31.28
CA MET A 150 -0.13 -1.03 -31.38
C MET A 150 -0.84 -2.24 -30.74
N PHE A 151 -1.47 -2.11 -29.58
CA PHE A 151 -2.23 -3.23 -28.97
C PHE A 151 -3.38 -3.69 -29.87
N ILE A 152 -4.07 -2.75 -30.52
CA ILE A 152 -5.14 -3.06 -31.46
C ILE A 152 -4.58 -3.76 -32.71
N LYS A 153 -3.51 -3.23 -33.30
CA LYS A 153 -2.87 -3.82 -34.49
C LYS A 153 -2.38 -5.25 -34.25
N HIS A 154 -1.92 -5.55 -33.04
CA HIS A 154 -1.42 -6.88 -32.65
C HIS A 154 -2.49 -7.77 -32.02
N GLU A 155 -3.77 -7.42 -32.14
CA GLU A 155 -4.93 -8.22 -31.70
C GLU A 155 -4.83 -8.70 -30.24
N VAL A 156 -4.42 -7.81 -29.33
CA VAL A 156 -4.29 -8.13 -27.91
C VAL A 156 -5.62 -8.65 -27.35
N LYS A 157 -5.57 -9.81 -26.70
CA LYS A 157 -6.75 -10.50 -26.13
C LYS A 157 -6.88 -10.21 -24.64
N LEU A 158 -7.39 -9.02 -24.30
CA LEU A 158 -7.61 -8.60 -22.92
C LEU A 158 -8.66 -9.48 -22.21
N HIS A 159 -8.36 -9.85 -20.96
CA HIS A 159 -9.30 -10.50 -20.04
C HIS A 159 -9.79 -9.55 -18.95
N THR A 160 -8.95 -8.61 -18.53
CA THR A 160 -9.28 -7.61 -17.50
C THR A 160 -8.98 -6.21 -18.00
N LEU A 161 -9.94 -5.30 -17.85
CA LEU A 161 -9.79 -3.89 -18.20
C LEU A 161 -10.16 -3.04 -16.98
N GLU A 162 -9.25 -2.15 -16.59
CA GLU A 162 -9.46 -1.17 -15.52
C GLU A 162 -9.45 0.24 -16.09
N ILE A 163 -10.54 0.97 -15.83
CA ILE A 163 -10.76 2.34 -16.25
C ILE A 163 -11.00 3.15 -14.98
N GLU A 164 -10.00 3.93 -14.60
CA GLU A 164 -10.10 4.89 -13.51
C GLU A 164 -10.08 6.31 -14.10
N ILE A 165 -10.83 7.25 -13.55
CA ILE A 165 -10.87 8.64 -14.02
C ILE A 165 -10.89 9.53 -12.79
N SER A 166 -9.78 10.25 -12.57
CA SER A 166 -9.51 11.07 -11.39
C SER A 166 -9.35 12.55 -11.75
N ARG A 167 -9.16 13.44 -10.76
CA ARG A 167 -8.96 14.90 -10.99
C ARG A 167 -7.66 15.25 -11.72
N SER A 168 -6.90 14.28 -12.22
CA SER A 168 -5.60 14.49 -12.82
C SER A 168 -5.67 15.24 -14.17
N ILE A 169 -4.54 15.85 -14.53
CA ILE A 169 -4.25 16.47 -15.84
C ILE A 169 -4.43 15.43 -16.98
N TYR A 170 -4.44 14.13 -16.65
CA TYR A 170 -4.54 13.01 -17.58
C TYR A 170 -5.94 12.73 -18.15
N ASN A 171 -6.97 13.51 -17.79
CA ASN A 171 -8.34 13.30 -18.26
C ASN A 171 -8.53 13.44 -19.78
N LYS A 172 -7.73 14.28 -20.47
CA LYS A 172 -7.75 14.37 -21.95
C LYS A 172 -7.27 13.06 -22.60
N HIS A 173 -6.38 12.33 -21.93
CA HIS A 173 -5.82 11.06 -22.41
C HIS A 173 -6.88 9.96 -22.36
N ALA A 174 -7.56 9.83 -21.23
CA ALA A 174 -8.60 8.81 -21.04
C ALA A 174 -9.70 8.93 -22.10
N GLU A 175 -10.10 10.15 -22.45
CA GLU A 175 -11.10 10.41 -23.49
C GLU A 175 -10.68 9.90 -24.88
N ASN A 176 -9.48 10.24 -25.33
CA ASN A 176 -8.93 9.80 -26.61
C ASN A 176 -8.76 8.27 -26.68
N ILE A 177 -8.31 7.65 -25.59
CA ILE A 177 -8.15 6.20 -25.51
C ILE A 177 -9.52 5.50 -25.57
N LEU A 178 -10.52 6.00 -24.83
CA LEU A 178 -11.87 5.45 -24.89
C LEU A 178 -12.44 5.54 -26.32
N GLU A 179 -12.17 6.63 -27.04
CA GLU A 179 -12.57 6.76 -28.44
C GLU A 179 -11.90 5.71 -29.34
N ILE A 180 -10.58 5.52 -29.21
CA ILE A 180 -9.84 4.51 -29.98
C ILE A 180 -10.37 3.10 -29.71
N ILE A 181 -10.69 2.79 -28.44
CA ILE A 181 -11.28 1.50 -28.05
C ILE A 181 -12.66 1.33 -28.70
N LEU A 182 -13.50 2.36 -28.70
CA LEU A 182 -14.84 2.32 -29.30
C LEU A 182 -14.80 2.13 -30.81
N GLN A 183 -13.80 2.71 -31.49
CA GLN A 183 -13.56 2.48 -32.92
C GLN A 183 -13.09 1.05 -33.23
N ASN A 184 -12.61 0.30 -32.21
CA ASN A 184 -12.03 -1.03 -32.36
C ASN A 184 -12.62 -2.03 -31.34
N PRO A 185 -13.93 -2.35 -31.42
CA PRO A 185 -14.66 -3.11 -30.39
C PRO A 185 -14.10 -4.52 -30.13
N ASN A 186 -13.42 -5.12 -31.11
CA ASN A 186 -12.78 -6.44 -30.95
C ASN A 186 -11.71 -6.45 -29.83
N PHE A 187 -11.09 -5.30 -29.55
CA PHE A 187 -10.07 -5.15 -28.50
C PHE A 187 -10.58 -5.51 -27.10
N ILE A 188 -11.86 -5.24 -26.83
CA ILE A 188 -12.50 -5.48 -25.53
C ILE A 188 -13.43 -6.69 -25.53
N HIS A 189 -13.57 -7.40 -26.65
CA HIS A 189 -14.54 -8.50 -26.79
C HIS A 189 -14.30 -9.67 -25.83
N ASN A 190 -13.03 -9.93 -25.48
CA ASN A 190 -12.62 -11.01 -24.59
C ASN A 190 -12.60 -10.62 -23.11
N VAL A 191 -12.94 -9.37 -22.78
CA VAL A 191 -12.89 -8.86 -21.41
C VAL A 191 -13.95 -9.60 -20.58
N ARG A 192 -13.48 -10.24 -19.51
CA ARG A 192 -14.29 -10.95 -18.52
C ARG A 192 -14.40 -10.17 -17.21
N ASN A 193 -13.44 -9.30 -16.92
CA ASN A 193 -13.41 -8.50 -15.71
C ASN A 193 -13.30 -7.02 -16.08
N LEU A 194 -14.27 -6.21 -15.66
CA LEU A 194 -14.27 -4.77 -15.91
C LEU A 194 -14.30 -4.01 -14.58
N LYS A 195 -13.31 -3.14 -14.37
CA LYS A 195 -13.24 -2.28 -13.19
C LYS A 195 -13.36 -0.82 -13.57
N LEU A 196 -14.32 -0.13 -12.95
CA LEU A 196 -14.68 1.23 -13.29
C LEU A 196 -14.66 2.12 -12.04
N SER A 197 -13.85 3.16 -12.08
CA SER A 197 -13.72 4.17 -11.03
C SER A 197 -13.81 5.56 -11.63
N ILE A 198 -14.84 6.35 -11.33
CA ILE A 198 -15.00 7.69 -11.89
C ILE A 198 -15.32 8.66 -10.75
N LEU A 199 -14.43 9.62 -10.51
CA LEU A 199 -14.61 10.63 -9.47
C LEU A 199 -15.73 11.62 -9.85
N SER A 200 -16.63 11.86 -8.89
CA SER A 200 -17.91 12.57 -9.05
C SER A 200 -17.81 14.02 -9.52
N SER A 201 -16.68 14.69 -9.29
CA SER A 201 -16.47 16.09 -9.67
C SER A 201 -16.21 16.29 -11.17
N ILE A 202 -16.11 15.22 -11.96
CA ILE A 202 -15.83 15.31 -13.40
C ILE A 202 -17.16 15.37 -14.15
N ASN A 203 -17.66 16.58 -14.38
CA ASN A 203 -18.87 16.82 -15.17
C ASN A 203 -18.59 16.77 -16.68
N LYS A 204 -17.92 15.71 -17.16
CA LYS A 204 -17.68 15.49 -18.60
C LYS A 204 -18.69 14.48 -19.16
N THR A 205 -19.80 14.98 -19.67
CA THR A 205 -20.87 14.18 -20.32
C THR A 205 -20.33 13.25 -21.42
N LEU A 206 -19.28 13.66 -22.13
CA LEU A 206 -18.70 12.86 -23.21
C LEU A 206 -18.00 11.59 -22.72
N ILE A 207 -17.16 11.66 -21.67
CA ILE A 207 -16.51 10.48 -21.06
C ILE A 207 -17.56 9.50 -20.56
N LYS A 208 -18.60 10.02 -19.89
CA LYS A 208 -19.74 9.26 -19.38
C LYS A 208 -20.46 8.50 -20.51
N ASN A 209 -20.68 9.15 -21.65
CA ASN A 209 -21.30 8.54 -22.82
C ASN A 209 -20.39 7.46 -23.44
N ARG A 210 -19.10 7.72 -23.59
CA ARG A 210 -18.13 6.76 -24.15
C ARG A 210 -18.00 5.50 -23.28
N ILE A 211 -17.96 5.65 -21.96
CA ILE A 211 -17.96 4.50 -21.04
C ILE A 211 -19.25 3.70 -21.18
N SER A 212 -20.40 4.37 -21.26
CA SER A 212 -21.69 3.69 -21.47
C SER A 212 -21.71 2.87 -22.77
N GLN A 213 -21.18 3.44 -23.87
CA GLN A 213 -21.02 2.73 -25.14
C GLN A 213 -20.07 1.54 -25.02
N LEU A 214 -18.92 1.71 -24.36
CA LEU A 214 -17.92 0.66 -24.17
C LEU A 214 -18.51 -0.53 -23.41
N ILE A 215 -19.31 -0.23 -22.39
CA ILE A 215 -19.99 -1.24 -21.60
C ILE A 215 -21.03 -2.00 -22.42
N ASN A 216 -21.84 -1.32 -23.24
CA ASN A 216 -22.85 -1.98 -24.09
C ASN A 216 -22.23 -2.95 -25.12
N LEU A 217 -20.97 -2.75 -25.49
CA LEU A 217 -20.22 -3.66 -26.38
C LEU A 217 -19.76 -4.95 -25.69
N GLN A 218 -19.81 -5.03 -24.36
CA GLN A 218 -19.38 -6.21 -23.60
C GLN A 218 -20.39 -7.36 -23.74
N LYS A 219 -19.90 -8.57 -24.07
CA LYS A 219 -20.72 -9.80 -24.17
C LYS A 219 -20.31 -10.90 -23.19
N ASN A 220 -19.04 -10.94 -22.82
CA ASN A 220 -18.43 -12.04 -22.06
C ASN A 220 -18.10 -11.67 -20.60
N LEU A 221 -18.68 -10.57 -20.11
CA LEU A 221 -18.33 -10.02 -18.81
C LEU A 221 -18.80 -10.95 -17.69
N LYS A 222 -17.87 -11.43 -16.87
CA LYS A 222 -18.13 -12.27 -15.70
C LYS A 222 -18.17 -11.48 -14.42
N LYS A 223 -17.30 -10.48 -14.29
CA LYS A 223 -17.16 -9.66 -13.10
C LYS A 223 -17.15 -8.18 -13.46
N VAL A 224 -17.90 -7.39 -12.71
CA VAL A 224 -17.85 -5.93 -12.78
C VAL A 224 -17.65 -5.33 -11.40
N SER A 225 -16.81 -4.30 -11.32
CA SER A 225 -16.65 -3.52 -10.09
C SER A 225 -16.82 -2.04 -10.35
N PHE A 226 -17.59 -1.40 -9.48
CA PHE A 226 -17.92 0.01 -9.52
C PHE A 226 -17.38 0.71 -8.29
N SER A 227 -16.75 1.86 -8.47
CA SER A 227 -16.36 2.73 -7.37
C SER A 227 -16.88 4.16 -7.51
N SER A 228 -17.12 4.84 -6.37
CA SER A 228 -17.62 6.22 -6.28
C SER A 228 -19.07 6.43 -6.81
N ASN A 229 -19.51 7.68 -7.02
CA ASN A 229 -20.89 8.05 -7.46
C ASN A 229 -21.18 7.72 -8.93
N THR A 230 -20.80 6.52 -9.37
CA THR A 230 -20.79 6.13 -10.78
C THR A 230 -22.03 5.36 -11.22
N LEU A 231 -22.85 4.96 -10.25
CA LEU A 231 -24.06 4.16 -10.49
C LEU A 231 -25.06 4.73 -11.52
N PRO A 232 -25.29 6.06 -11.63
CA PRO A 232 -26.15 6.60 -12.69
C PRO A 232 -25.69 6.27 -14.12
N LEU A 233 -24.39 6.04 -14.33
CA LEU A 233 -23.81 5.70 -15.65
C LEU A 233 -24.04 4.24 -16.02
N TYR A 234 -24.13 3.36 -15.03
CA TYR A 234 -24.28 1.91 -15.22
C TYR A 234 -25.73 1.47 -15.37
N ARG A 235 -26.69 2.40 -15.31
CA ARG A 235 -28.07 2.12 -15.74
C ARG A 235 -28.08 1.58 -17.19
N SER A 236 -27.19 2.07 -18.05
CA SER A 236 -27.04 1.58 -19.43
C SER A 236 -26.63 0.10 -19.49
N LEU A 237 -25.65 -0.30 -18.67
CA LEU A 237 -25.14 -1.67 -18.55
C LEU A 237 -26.23 -2.67 -18.16
N LEU A 238 -27.13 -2.28 -17.25
CA LEU A 238 -27.98 -3.22 -16.52
C LEU A 238 -29.48 -3.09 -16.83
N LEU A 239 -29.93 -2.03 -17.51
CA LEU A 239 -31.34 -1.81 -17.85
C LEU A 239 -31.61 -1.80 -19.35
N SER A 240 -30.58 -1.92 -20.22
CA SER A 240 -30.84 -2.09 -21.65
C SER A 240 -31.51 -3.44 -21.87
N LYS A 241 -32.63 -3.46 -22.60
CA LYS A 241 -33.39 -4.69 -22.95
C LYS A 241 -32.53 -5.76 -23.65
N GLU A 242 -31.36 -5.36 -24.15
CA GLU A 242 -30.36 -6.17 -24.83
C GLU A 242 -29.02 -6.20 -24.06
N SER A 243 -29.06 -6.19 -22.72
CA SER A 243 -27.83 -6.37 -21.92
C SER A 243 -27.18 -7.71 -22.29
N ASN A 244 -26.13 -7.65 -23.10
CA ASN A 244 -25.40 -8.81 -23.62
C ASN A 244 -24.69 -9.62 -22.53
N CYS A 245 -24.66 -9.13 -21.29
CA CYS A 245 -23.97 -9.76 -20.16
C CYS A 245 -24.90 -10.49 -19.17
N SER A 246 -26.22 -10.52 -19.42
CA SER A 246 -27.22 -11.11 -18.49
C SER A 246 -26.95 -12.57 -18.13
N ASN A 247 -26.39 -13.33 -19.07
CA ASN A 247 -26.08 -14.76 -18.92
C ASN A 247 -24.61 -15.04 -18.59
N THR A 248 -23.76 -14.01 -18.49
CA THR A 248 -22.32 -14.17 -18.25
C THR A 248 -21.87 -13.52 -16.93
N LEU A 249 -22.54 -12.46 -16.49
CA LEU A 249 -22.18 -11.67 -15.32
C LEU A 249 -22.56 -12.37 -14.01
N ASN A 250 -21.56 -12.90 -13.30
CA ASN A 250 -21.74 -13.64 -12.06
C ASN A 250 -21.37 -12.85 -10.79
N THR A 251 -20.55 -11.80 -10.92
CA THR A 251 -20.01 -11.07 -9.76
C THR A 251 -20.15 -9.57 -9.95
N ILE A 252 -20.78 -8.90 -8.98
CA ILE A 252 -20.88 -7.44 -8.95
C ILE A 252 -20.30 -6.91 -7.65
N ILE A 253 -19.41 -5.93 -7.78
CA ILE A 253 -18.77 -5.28 -6.64
C ILE A 253 -19.08 -3.79 -6.65
N PHE A 254 -19.51 -3.26 -5.51
CA PHE A 254 -19.71 -1.84 -5.28
C PHE A 254 -18.75 -1.36 -4.19
N TYR A 255 -17.99 -0.30 -4.48
CA TYR A 255 -16.97 0.28 -3.60
C TYR A 255 -17.21 1.79 -3.40
N TYR A 256 -17.50 2.26 -2.19
CA TYR A 256 -17.85 3.67 -1.92
C TYR A 256 -18.98 4.23 -2.82
N VAL A 257 -19.87 3.36 -3.29
CA VAL A 257 -21.01 3.77 -4.11
C VAL A 257 -22.07 4.40 -3.23
N ASN A 258 -22.61 5.53 -3.66
CA ASN A 258 -23.74 6.19 -3.03
C ASN A 258 -25.05 5.72 -3.68
N PHE A 259 -25.92 5.08 -2.89
CA PHE A 259 -27.21 4.56 -3.35
C PHE A 259 -28.38 5.58 -3.32
N LYS A 260 -28.12 6.84 -2.95
CA LYS A 260 -29.15 7.89 -2.87
C LYS A 260 -29.82 8.13 -4.24
N GLY A 261 -31.16 8.04 -4.27
CA GLY A 261 -31.97 8.36 -5.45
C GLY A 261 -31.90 7.31 -6.57
N ILE A 262 -31.40 6.11 -6.28
CA ILE A 262 -31.36 5.00 -7.24
C ILE A 262 -32.67 4.21 -7.20
N ASN A 263 -33.27 4.10 -8.37
CA ASN A 263 -34.51 3.36 -8.63
C ASN A 263 -34.26 2.32 -9.73
N ASN A 264 -35.08 1.26 -9.79
CA ASN A 264 -35.02 0.15 -10.75
C ASN A 264 -33.84 -0.83 -10.58
N LEU A 265 -33.19 -0.87 -9.42
CA LEU A 265 -32.11 -1.82 -9.15
C LEU A 265 -32.62 -3.27 -9.05
N ASP A 266 -33.87 -3.43 -8.65
CA ASP A 266 -34.60 -4.70 -8.71
C ASP A 266 -34.65 -5.26 -10.13
N LYS A 267 -35.07 -4.44 -11.11
CA LYS A 267 -35.13 -4.83 -12.52
C LYS A 267 -33.77 -5.24 -13.08
N VAL A 268 -32.73 -4.52 -12.68
CA VAL A 268 -31.33 -4.81 -13.02
C VAL A 268 -30.96 -6.22 -12.56
N PHE A 269 -31.12 -6.51 -11.28
CA PHE A 269 -30.70 -7.80 -10.73
C PHE A 269 -31.57 -8.95 -11.25
N GLU A 270 -32.85 -8.70 -11.51
CA GLU A 270 -33.75 -9.70 -12.10
C GLU A 270 -33.33 -10.14 -13.52
N GLN A 271 -32.73 -9.23 -14.30
CA GLN A 271 -32.24 -9.57 -15.64
C GLN A 271 -30.99 -10.45 -15.62
N LEU A 272 -30.26 -10.51 -14.50
CA LEU A 272 -29.05 -11.31 -14.39
C LEU A 272 -29.41 -12.76 -14.03
N ASN A 273 -29.12 -13.69 -14.94
CA ASN A 273 -29.51 -15.10 -14.80
C ASN A 273 -28.47 -15.93 -14.04
N VAL A 274 -27.21 -15.51 -14.08
CA VAL A 274 -26.07 -16.25 -13.49
C VAL A 274 -25.40 -15.50 -12.34
N LEU A 275 -26.08 -14.51 -11.74
CA LEU A 275 -25.53 -13.73 -10.64
C LEU A 275 -25.30 -14.63 -9.41
N GLU A 276 -24.04 -14.81 -9.04
CA GLU A 276 -23.60 -15.67 -7.94
C GLU A 276 -23.19 -14.88 -6.70
N SER A 277 -22.73 -13.64 -6.87
CA SER A 277 -22.21 -12.85 -5.76
C SER A 277 -22.33 -11.35 -5.96
N VAL A 278 -22.77 -10.68 -4.89
CA VAL A 278 -22.77 -9.22 -4.77
C VAL A 278 -21.93 -8.83 -3.57
N HIS A 279 -21.13 -7.78 -3.74
CA HIS A 279 -20.22 -7.27 -2.73
C HIS A 279 -20.46 -5.78 -2.52
N LEU A 280 -20.70 -5.37 -1.28
CA LEU A 280 -20.91 -3.98 -0.87
C LEU A 280 -19.76 -3.58 0.05
N ILE A 281 -18.97 -2.58 -0.35
CA ILE A 281 -17.78 -2.15 0.38
C ILE A 281 -17.83 -0.63 0.57
N HIS A 282 -17.95 -0.16 1.81
CA HIS A 282 -18.08 1.25 2.21
C HIS A 282 -19.15 2.05 1.44
N CYS A 283 -20.20 1.36 0.98
CA CYS A 283 -21.32 2.00 0.28
C CYS A 283 -22.16 2.86 1.24
N SER A 284 -22.71 3.95 0.73
CA SER A 284 -23.55 4.88 1.50
C SER A 284 -25.01 4.85 1.02
N PHE A 285 -25.93 5.30 1.89
CA PHE A 285 -27.38 5.35 1.62
C PHE A 285 -28.05 3.99 1.36
N LEU A 286 -27.68 2.96 2.14
CA LEU A 286 -28.39 1.68 2.22
C LEU A 286 -29.71 1.82 3.00
N ASN A 287 -30.61 2.68 2.51
CA ASN A 287 -31.87 3.04 3.17
C ASN A 287 -33.03 2.12 2.75
N THR A 288 -34.22 2.38 3.30
CA THR A 288 -35.46 1.66 2.98
C THR A 288 -35.73 1.54 1.48
N GLY A 289 -35.45 2.57 0.68
CA GLY A 289 -35.66 2.55 -0.77
C GLY A 289 -34.75 1.56 -1.52
N PHE A 290 -33.46 1.50 -1.16
CA PHE A 290 -32.54 0.48 -1.68
C PHE A 290 -32.97 -0.92 -1.23
N ILE A 291 -33.25 -1.07 0.06
CA ILE A 291 -33.59 -2.36 0.67
C ILE A 291 -34.89 -2.94 0.11
N GLN A 292 -35.91 -2.12 -0.10
CA GLN A 292 -37.17 -2.58 -0.69
C GLN A 292 -36.95 -3.15 -2.10
N GLN A 293 -36.07 -2.54 -2.90
CA GLN A 293 -35.72 -3.05 -4.23
C GLN A 293 -35.03 -4.43 -4.12
N ILE A 294 -34.13 -4.63 -3.15
CA ILE A 294 -33.49 -5.94 -2.93
C ILE A 294 -34.47 -6.99 -2.40
N ILE A 295 -35.38 -6.62 -1.49
CA ILE A 295 -36.39 -7.53 -0.94
C ILE A 295 -37.41 -7.94 -1.99
N ASN A 296 -37.75 -7.06 -2.94
CA ASN A 296 -38.69 -7.36 -4.02
C ASN A 296 -38.12 -8.32 -5.08
N LEU A 297 -36.82 -8.64 -5.04
CA LEU A 297 -36.23 -9.64 -5.92
C LEU A 297 -36.85 -11.03 -5.70
N THR A 298 -37.36 -11.62 -6.78
CA THR A 298 -37.80 -13.01 -6.91
C THR A 298 -36.63 -13.99 -6.91
N LYS A 299 -35.47 -13.59 -7.46
CA LYS A 299 -34.24 -14.39 -7.44
C LYS A 299 -33.44 -14.21 -6.12
N PRO A 300 -32.67 -15.23 -5.69
CA PRO A 300 -31.83 -15.11 -4.49
C PRO A 300 -30.77 -14.02 -4.63
N PHE A 301 -30.78 -13.05 -3.71
CA PHE A 301 -29.75 -12.02 -3.64
C PHE A 301 -28.58 -12.49 -2.77
N LYS A 302 -27.51 -13.00 -3.41
CA LYS A 302 -26.34 -13.58 -2.74
C LYS A 302 -25.32 -12.50 -2.36
N LEU A 303 -25.58 -11.79 -1.27
CA LEU A 303 -24.63 -10.83 -0.70
C LEU A 303 -23.49 -11.59 -0.01
N LYS A 304 -22.29 -11.58 -0.60
CA LYS A 304 -21.11 -12.29 -0.07
C LYS A 304 -20.17 -11.40 0.73
N THR A 305 -20.19 -10.09 0.52
CA THR A 305 -19.36 -9.14 1.26
C THR A 305 -20.16 -7.92 1.66
N LEU A 306 -20.00 -7.50 2.91
CA LEU A 306 -20.57 -6.28 3.45
C LEU A 306 -19.55 -5.58 4.36
N PHE A 307 -18.93 -4.51 3.88
CA PHE A 307 -18.16 -3.58 4.69
C PHE A 307 -18.90 -2.24 4.81
N VAL A 308 -19.15 -1.79 6.03
CA VAL A 308 -19.97 -0.59 6.31
C VAL A 308 -19.13 0.44 7.04
N SER A 309 -19.04 1.66 6.51
CA SER A 309 -18.36 2.79 7.19
C SER A 309 -19.30 3.66 8.03
N LYS A 310 -20.61 3.65 7.72
CA LYS A 310 -21.60 4.43 8.47
C LYS A 310 -22.96 3.74 8.47
N ILE A 311 -23.52 3.51 9.65
CA ILE A 311 -24.86 2.96 9.84
C ILE A 311 -25.85 4.13 9.93
N SER A 312 -26.72 4.29 8.93
CA SER A 312 -27.76 5.33 8.95
C SER A 312 -29.12 4.83 9.46
N GLN A 313 -29.49 3.57 9.17
CA GLN A 313 -30.79 2.97 9.53
C GLN A 313 -30.62 1.46 9.79
N ILE A 314 -30.70 1.03 11.05
CA ILE A 314 -30.46 -0.37 11.46
C ILE A 314 -31.53 -1.33 10.92
N GLU A 315 -32.80 -0.90 10.91
CA GLU A 315 -33.96 -1.67 10.45
C GLU A 315 -33.83 -2.06 8.96
N SER A 316 -33.24 -1.17 8.17
CA SER A 316 -32.97 -1.42 6.75
C SER A 316 -31.92 -2.52 6.56
N LEU A 317 -30.85 -2.51 7.36
CA LEU A 317 -29.82 -3.56 7.32
C LEU A 317 -30.34 -4.90 7.85
N GLN A 318 -31.22 -4.89 8.84
CA GLN A 318 -31.83 -6.12 9.38
C GLN A 318 -32.51 -6.92 8.26
N SER A 319 -33.36 -6.30 7.46
CA SER A 319 -34.07 -6.99 6.38
C SER A 319 -33.13 -7.51 5.28
N LEU A 320 -32.04 -6.77 5.00
CA LEU A 320 -30.99 -7.23 4.08
C LEU A 320 -30.31 -8.51 4.59
N LEU A 321 -29.92 -8.51 5.86
CA LEU A 321 -29.23 -9.62 6.51
C LEU A 321 -30.15 -10.82 6.71
N GLN A 322 -31.44 -10.62 6.97
CA GLN A 322 -32.41 -11.72 6.98
C GLN A 322 -32.53 -12.38 5.61
N LYS A 323 -32.52 -11.59 4.52
CA LYS A 323 -32.63 -12.13 3.15
C LYS A 323 -31.34 -12.80 2.66
N SER A 324 -30.17 -12.27 3.05
CA SER A 324 -28.88 -12.62 2.42
C SER A 324 -27.76 -13.03 3.38
N GLY A 325 -27.98 -12.98 4.70
CA GLY A 325 -26.95 -13.17 5.72
C GLY A 325 -26.30 -14.56 5.71
N ASN A 326 -27.03 -15.60 5.30
CA ASN A 326 -26.47 -16.95 5.14
C ASN A 326 -25.42 -17.06 4.02
N TYR A 327 -25.44 -16.14 3.06
CA TYR A 327 -24.45 -16.08 1.97
C TYR A 327 -23.23 -15.22 2.32
N LEU A 328 -23.25 -14.51 3.45
CA LEU A 328 -22.20 -13.56 3.81
C LEU A 328 -20.93 -14.30 4.21
N GLU A 329 -19.86 -14.05 3.46
CA GLU A 329 -18.53 -14.63 3.68
C GLU A 329 -17.53 -13.61 4.23
N ASN A 330 -17.74 -12.31 3.99
CA ASN A 330 -16.87 -11.24 4.46
C ASN A 330 -17.69 -10.12 5.09
N PHE A 331 -17.35 -9.74 6.32
CA PHE A 331 -18.03 -8.67 7.05
C PHE A 331 -17.02 -7.72 7.67
N GLY A 332 -17.30 -6.42 7.60
CA GLY A 332 -16.59 -5.46 8.43
C GLY A 332 -17.36 -4.18 8.68
N CYS A 333 -17.00 -3.50 9.76
CA CYS A 333 -17.67 -2.27 10.17
C CYS A 333 -16.66 -1.28 10.74
N GLU A 334 -16.59 -0.10 10.15
CA GLU A 334 -15.86 1.04 10.73
C GLU A 334 -16.79 1.67 11.78
N LEU A 335 -16.45 1.52 13.07
CA LEU A 335 -17.33 1.92 14.17
C LEU A 335 -17.13 3.38 14.61
N GLY A 336 -16.31 4.14 13.88
CA GLY A 336 -16.07 5.56 14.11
C GLY A 336 -17.27 6.43 13.74
N GLY A 337 -17.99 6.96 14.74
CA GLY A 337 -19.07 7.94 14.55
C GLY A 337 -20.50 7.39 14.50
N THR A 338 -20.71 6.08 14.67
CA THR A 338 -22.05 5.48 14.89
C THR A 338 -22.40 5.40 16.38
N ASN A 339 -23.68 5.59 16.74
CA ASN A 339 -24.13 5.47 18.13
C ASN A 339 -23.89 4.05 18.67
N TYR A 340 -23.43 3.92 19.92
CA TYR A 340 -23.15 2.64 20.60
C TYR A 340 -24.30 1.63 20.48
N ASN A 341 -25.54 2.06 20.66
CA ASN A 341 -26.72 1.19 20.58
C ASN A 341 -26.91 0.58 19.18
N GLN A 342 -26.68 1.36 18.12
CA GLN A 342 -26.80 0.86 16.74
C GLN A 342 -25.71 -0.18 16.43
N ARG A 343 -24.52 -0.02 17.02
CA ARG A 343 -23.42 -0.98 16.88
C ARG A 343 -23.77 -2.32 17.52
N GLN A 344 -24.30 -2.30 18.74
CA GLN A 344 -24.73 -3.52 19.43
C GLN A 344 -25.82 -4.25 18.66
N GLN A 345 -26.85 -3.53 18.21
CA GLN A 345 -27.93 -4.11 17.40
C GLN A 345 -27.42 -4.74 16.10
N LEU A 346 -26.45 -4.11 15.42
CA LEU A 346 -25.87 -4.69 14.19
C LEU A 346 -25.13 -5.99 14.51
N LEU A 347 -24.30 -6.00 15.55
CA LEU A 347 -23.56 -7.20 15.95
C LEU A 347 -24.51 -8.34 16.33
N GLU A 348 -25.56 -8.08 17.10
CA GLU A 348 -26.59 -9.07 17.44
C GLU A 348 -27.27 -9.66 16.19
N LEU A 349 -27.59 -8.81 15.21
CA LEU A 349 -28.16 -9.25 13.94
C LEU A 349 -27.19 -10.13 13.14
N ILE A 350 -25.91 -9.75 13.08
CA ILE A 350 -24.88 -10.55 12.39
C ILE A 350 -24.69 -11.89 13.08
N ILE A 351 -24.61 -11.93 14.42
CA ILE A 351 -24.53 -13.18 15.20
C ILE A 351 -25.72 -14.09 14.87
N LYS A 352 -26.93 -13.52 14.77
CA LYS A 352 -28.16 -14.27 14.49
C LYS A 352 -28.22 -14.79 13.04
N CYS A 353 -27.79 -13.99 12.07
CA CYS A 353 -28.08 -14.22 10.65
C CYS A 353 -26.88 -14.74 9.83
N CYS A 354 -25.65 -14.65 10.33
CA CYS A 354 -24.45 -14.92 9.55
C CYS A 354 -23.58 -16.01 10.22
N LYS A 355 -23.50 -17.17 9.58
CA LYS A 355 -22.70 -18.32 10.08
C LYS A 355 -21.45 -18.63 9.24
N ASN A 356 -21.40 -18.13 8.01
CA ASN A 356 -20.39 -18.51 7.02
C ASN A 356 -19.28 -17.46 6.85
N ILE A 357 -19.08 -16.59 7.86
CA ILE A 357 -18.08 -15.53 7.80
C ILE A 357 -16.68 -16.15 7.81
N LYS A 358 -15.94 -15.91 6.73
CA LYS A 358 -14.54 -16.30 6.53
C LYS A 358 -13.57 -15.16 6.81
N PHE A 359 -14.02 -13.93 6.60
CA PHE A 359 -13.24 -12.73 6.92
C PHE A 359 -14.06 -11.76 7.76
N LEU A 360 -13.49 -11.37 8.89
CA LEU A 360 -14.08 -10.43 9.83
C LEU A 360 -13.12 -9.27 10.08
N ASP A 361 -13.59 -8.04 9.87
CA ASP A 361 -12.84 -6.80 10.12
C ASP A 361 -13.61 -5.89 11.08
N LEU A 362 -13.09 -5.76 12.30
CA LEU A 362 -13.75 -5.06 13.39
C LEU A 362 -12.86 -3.94 13.90
N ASP A 363 -13.12 -2.73 13.43
CA ASP A 363 -12.40 -1.55 13.87
C ASP A 363 -13.12 -0.85 15.03
N ASN A 364 -12.35 -0.33 15.99
CA ASN A 364 -12.76 0.35 17.23
C ASN A 364 -13.60 -0.45 18.27
N VAL A 365 -12.95 -0.69 19.43
CA VAL A 365 -13.48 -1.22 20.71
C VAL A 365 -14.12 -2.61 20.62
N ILE A 366 -13.40 -3.61 21.12
CA ILE A 366 -13.94 -4.95 21.36
C ILE A 366 -15.00 -4.89 22.46
N THR A 367 -16.22 -5.27 22.11
CA THR A 367 -17.31 -5.51 23.06
C THR A 367 -17.47 -7.03 23.29
N PRO A 368 -18.07 -7.47 24.42
CA PRO A 368 -18.40 -8.89 24.63
C PRO A 368 -19.18 -9.53 23.45
N LEU A 369 -20.00 -8.75 22.75
CA LEU A 369 -20.70 -9.19 21.55
C LEU A 369 -19.77 -9.55 20.39
N MET A 370 -18.63 -8.86 20.23
CA MET A 370 -17.65 -9.21 19.20
C MET A 370 -16.95 -10.55 19.49
N ILE A 371 -16.66 -10.82 20.75
CA ILE A 371 -16.13 -12.13 21.21
C ILE A 371 -17.15 -13.23 20.87
N SER A 372 -18.43 -13.01 21.19
CA SER A 372 -19.52 -13.92 20.81
C SER A 372 -19.63 -14.11 19.30
N LEU A 373 -19.41 -13.05 18.51
CA LEU A 373 -19.41 -13.14 17.05
C LEU A 373 -18.25 -14.00 16.54
N ILE A 374 -17.02 -13.76 17.00
CA ILE A 374 -15.84 -14.54 16.62
C ILE A 374 -16.03 -16.01 17.00
N GLU A 375 -16.52 -16.30 18.21
CA GLU A 375 -16.79 -17.66 18.65
C GLU A 375 -17.86 -18.35 17.78
N ASN A 376 -18.94 -17.63 17.43
CA ASN A 376 -20.01 -18.14 16.57
C ASN A 376 -19.52 -18.48 15.14
N VAL A 377 -18.55 -17.74 14.59
CA VAL A 377 -18.03 -17.95 13.24
C VAL A 377 -16.69 -18.68 13.19
N LYS A 378 -16.16 -19.09 14.35
CA LYS A 378 -14.82 -19.69 14.53
C LYS A 378 -14.52 -20.84 13.57
N GLN A 379 -15.50 -21.68 13.26
CA GLN A 379 -15.32 -22.84 12.37
C GLN A 379 -15.02 -22.44 10.92
N ASN A 380 -15.49 -21.27 10.47
CA ASN A 380 -15.34 -20.79 9.09
C ASN A 380 -14.32 -19.65 8.96
N LEU A 381 -13.93 -19.04 10.08
CA LEU A 381 -13.09 -17.86 10.13
C LEU A 381 -11.65 -18.19 9.70
N ASN A 382 -11.25 -17.66 8.56
CA ASN A 382 -9.88 -17.78 8.05
C ASN A 382 -9.07 -16.51 8.25
N ARG A 383 -9.73 -15.35 8.38
CA ARG A 383 -9.10 -14.04 8.43
C ARG A 383 -9.77 -13.16 9.47
N LEU A 384 -8.97 -12.47 10.26
CA LEU A 384 -9.44 -11.55 11.29
C LEU A 384 -8.60 -10.27 11.28
N SER A 385 -9.27 -9.12 11.28
CA SER A 385 -8.68 -7.80 11.50
C SER A 385 -9.42 -7.16 12.67
N ILE A 386 -8.68 -6.68 13.67
CA ILE A 386 -9.28 -6.18 14.90
C ILE A 386 -8.45 -5.06 15.53
N SER A 387 -9.15 -4.03 16.02
CA SER A 387 -8.54 -2.94 16.80
C SER A 387 -8.87 -3.08 18.28
N VAL A 388 -7.85 -3.09 19.14
CA VAL A 388 -7.97 -3.28 20.58
C VAL A 388 -7.45 -2.05 21.32
N GLY A 389 -8.31 -1.45 22.14
CA GLY A 389 -8.00 -0.28 22.96
C GLY A 389 -8.48 1.03 22.34
N ASN A 390 -9.35 1.75 23.05
CA ASN A 390 -9.41 3.22 23.14
C ASN A 390 -10.56 3.65 24.09
N ASN A 391 -10.35 4.74 24.83
CA ASN A 391 -11.19 5.37 25.88
C ASN A 391 -11.34 4.60 27.20
N GLN A 392 -10.65 5.09 28.24
CA GLN A 392 -10.96 5.00 29.68
C GLN A 392 -11.33 3.65 30.33
N ASP A 393 -11.28 2.51 29.64
CA ASP A 393 -11.77 1.25 30.18
C ASP A 393 -10.67 0.28 30.62
N SER A 394 -10.79 -0.20 31.85
CA SER A 394 -10.08 -1.34 32.45
C SER A 394 -10.35 -2.69 31.75
N ASN A 395 -11.12 -2.71 30.66
CA ASN A 395 -11.60 -3.93 29.98
C ASN A 395 -10.68 -4.44 28.86
N SER A 396 -9.68 -3.68 28.40
CA SER A 396 -8.78 -4.09 27.32
C SER A 396 -8.04 -5.40 27.62
N LYS A 397 -7.69 -5.62 28.90
CA LYS A 397 -7.09 -6.88 29.38
C LYS A 397 -8.05 -8.06 29.19
N LEU A 398 -9.27 -7.97 29.72
CA LEU A 398 -10.25 -9.06 29.65
C LEU A 398 -10.56 -9.42 28.18
N VAL A 399 -10.63 -8.39 27.35
CA VAL A 399 -10.81 -8.49 25.91
C VAL A 399 -9.68 -9.28 25.23
N LEU A 400 -8.42 -8.92 25.48
CA LEU A 400 -7.25 -9.62 24.91
C LEU A 400 -7.18 -11.07 25.40
N GLN A 401 -7.45 -11.28 26.69
CA GLN A 401 -7.48 -12.62 27.29
C GLN A 401 -8.52 -13.53 26.62
N ASN A 402 -9.75 -13.03 26.47
CA ASN A 402 -10.84 -13.77 25.85
C ASN A 402 -10.58 -14.01 24.37
N LEU A 403 -10.07 -13.00 23.65
CA LEU A 403 -9.73 -13.12 22.24
C LEU A 403 -8.75 -14.28 22.01
N GLY A 404 -7.70 -14.39 22.82
CA GLY A 404 -6.71 -15.46 22.71
C GLY A 404 -7.32 -16.87 22.83
N GLN A 405 -8.36 -17.05 23.64
CA GLN A 405 -9.01 -18.35 23.87
C GLN A 405 -9.95 -18.77 22.72
N ILE A 406 -10.51 -17.80 22.00
CA ILE A 406 -11.56 -18.06 20.99
C ILE A 406 -11.02 -18.13 19.56
N LEU A 407 -9.74 -17.81 19.32
CA LEU A 407 -9.15 -17.92 17.99
C LEU A 407 -9.25 -19.36 17.45
N PRO A 408 -9.50 -19.55 16.14
CA PRO A 408 -9.44 -20.87 15.54
C PRO A 408 -8.00 -21.41 15.56
N SER A 409 -7.82 -22.71 15.39
CA SER A 409 -6.49 -23.35 15.39
C SER A 409 -5.60 -22.90 14.23
N ARG A 410 -6.19 -22.35 13.16
CA ARG A 410 -5.47 -21.81 12.02
C ARG A 410 -6.15 -20.57 11.47
N LEU A 411 -5.37 -19.50 11.29
CA LEU A 411 -5.76 -18.30 10.56
C LEU A 411 -4.81 -18.08 9.39
N ASP A 412 -5.38 -17.76 8.23
CA ASP A 412 -4.60 -17.31 7.07
C ASP A 412 -4.13 -15.86 7.24
N TYR A 413 -4.84 -15.05 8.03
CA TYR A 413 -4.51 -13.66 8.30
C TYR A 413 -5.04 -13.24 9.68
N LEU A 414 -4.17 -12.71 10.53
CA LEU A 414 -4.53 -11.96 11.73
C LEU A 414 -3.86 -10.59 11.67
N CYS A 415 -4.66 -9.52 11.75
CA CYS A 415 -4.19 -8.15 11.90
C CYS A 415 -4.75 -7.56 13.19
N MET A 416 -3.87 -7.02 14.02
CA MET A 416 -4.24 -6.40 15.28
C MET A 416 -3.65 -5.00 15.38
N SER A 417 -4.49 -4.00 15.61
CA SER A 417 -4.05 -2.66 16.01
C SER A 417 -4.29 -2.51 17.51
N LEU A 418 -3.21 -2.38 18.29
CA LEU A 418 -3.21 -2.42 19.74
C LEU A 418 -2.89 -1.02 20.29
N TYR A 419 -3.85 -0.38 20.94
CA TYR A 419 -3.71 0.97 21.50
C TYR A 419 -3.45 0.92 23.01
N ASP A 420 -2.38 1.56 23.45
CA ASP A 420 -2.03 1.77 24.87
C ASP A 420 -2.09 0.47 25.72
N ILE A 421 -1.62 -0.65 25.16
CA ILE A 421 -1.64 -1.96 25.83
C ILE A 421 -0.40 -2.17 26.71
N LYS A 422 -0.55 -2.94 27.81
CA LYS A 422 0.60 -3.37 28.61
C LYS A 422 1.23 -4.64 28.03
N GLU A 423 2.55 -4.77 28.16
CA GLU A 423 3.29 -5.98 27.79
C GLU A 423 2.70 -7.25 28.43
N SER A 424 2.32 -7.18 29.71
CA SER A 424 1.71 -8.30 30.45
C SER A 424 0.38 -8.75 29.84
N ASP A 425 -0.42 -7.82 29.31
CA ASP A 425 -1.71 -8.17 28.72
C ASP A 425 -1.52 -8.85 27.36
N PHE A 426 -0.52 -8.40 26.59
CA PHE A 426 -0.11 -9.05 25.35
C PHE A 426 0.44 -10.46 25.60
N GLU A 427 1.28 -10.63 26.62
CA GLU A 427 1.80 -11.94 27.02
C GLU A 427 0.66 -12.93 27.27
N ILE A 428 -0.37 -12.52 28.01
CA ILE A 428 -1.51 -13.41 28.31
C ILE A 428 -2.28 -13.76 27.04
N PHE A 429 -2.51 -12.80 26.14
CA PHE A 429 -3.12 -13.08 24.84
C PHE A 429 -2.33 -14.13 24.03
N ILE A 430 -1.01 -13.98 23.95
CA ILE A 430 -0.14 -14.89 23.20
C ILE A 430 -0.09 -16.29 23.84
N LYS A 431 -0.11 -16.38 25.17
CA LYS A 431 -0.23 -17.65 25.91
C LYS A 431 -1.59 -18.32 25.67
N ASN A 432 -2.67 -17.57 25.75
CA ASN A 432 -4.02 -18.10 25.54
C ASN A 432 -4.23 -18.56 24.10
N SER A 433 -3.59 -17.92 23.13
CA SER A 433 -3.67 -18.29 21.71
C SER A 433 -2.68 -19.40 21.31
N GLN A 434 -1.99 -20.06 22.24
CA GLN A 434 -0.87 -20.97 21.96
C GLN A 434 -1.14 -22.06 20.90
N ASP A 435 -2.38 -22.50 20.77
CA ASP A 435 -2.79 -23.54 19.83
C ASP A 435 -3.16 -23.01 18.43
N THR A 436 -3.10 -21.70 18.23
CA THR A 436 -3.35 -21.05 16.93
C THR A 436 -2.06 -20.91 16.12
N TYR A 437 -2.14 -21.34 14.86
CA TYR A 437 -1.16 -21.10 13.82
C TYR A 437 -1.60 -19.94 12.90
N PHE A 438 -0.67 -19.05 12.54
CA PHE A 438 -0.89 -17.89 11.68
C PHE A 438 -0.14 -18.03 10.35
N LYS A 439 -0.82 -17.97 9.21
CA LYS A 439 -0.09 -17.82 7.94
C LYS A 439 0.49 -16.39 7.84
N LYS A 440 -0.32 -15.35 8.07
CA LYS A 440 0.12 -13.95 8.17
C LYS A 440 -0.28 -13.39 9.53
N LEU A 441 0.68 -12.83 10.28
CA LEU A 441 0.45 -12.14 11.56
C LEU A 441 0.96 -10.70 11.44
N LEU A 442 0.07 -9.75 11.64
CA LEU A 442 0.34 -8.32 11.63
C LEU A 442 -0.05 -7.71 12.97
N ILE A 443 0.86 -6.94 13.55
CA ILE A 443 0.63 -6.26 14.82
C ILE A 443 1.08 -4.81 14.68
N GLU A 444 0.16 -3.88 14.84
CA GLU A 444 0.46 -2.45 14.98
C GLU A 444 0.28 -2.06 16.44
N ILE A 445 1.30 -1.46 17.05
CA ILE A 445 1.25 -0.93 18.40
C ILE A 445 1.15 0.59 18.29
N ILE A 446 0.15 1.16 18.94
CA ILE A 446 -0.17 2.58 18.89
C ILE A 446 -0.10 3.13 20.31
N GLU A 447 0.88 3.99 20.58
CA GLU A 447 1.15 4.51 21.93
C GLU A 447 0.87 6.00 22.03
N ARG A 448 0.28 6.46 23.14
CA ARG A 448 0.14 7.89 23.45
C ARG A 448 1.45 8.49 23.96
N ASP A 449 1.58 9.80 23.75
CA ASP A 449 2.76 10.64 24.01
C ASP A 449 3.31 10.63 25.46
N ASP A 450 2.57 10.02 26.39
CA ASP A 450 2.73 10.21 27.85
C ASP A 450 3.29 8.97 28.58
N THR A 451 3.47 7.82 27.91
CA THR A 451 4.00 6.60 28.55
C THR A 451 5.52 6.56 28.49
N SER A 452 6.17 6.57 29.66
CA SER A 452 7.63 6.66 29.83
C SER A 452 8.39 5.39 29.44
N ASP A 453 7.71 4.27 29.24
CA ASP A 453 8.27 3.01 28.79
C ASP A 453 7.47 2.55 27.55
N GLY A 454 8.11 2.49 26.38
CA GLY A 454 7.50 1.93 25.19
C GLY A 454 7.28 0.42 25.37
N THR A 455 6.15 -0.08 24.89
CA THR A 455 5.69 -1.47 24.98
C THR A 455 6.53 -2.34 24.04
N ASP A 456 7.48 -3.13 24.54
CA ASP A 456 8.23 -4.07 23.72
C ASP A 456 7.60 -5.47 23.76
N ILE A 457 6.77 -5.79 22.76
CA ILE A 457 6.16 -7.12 22.63
C ILE A 457 7.11 -8.18 22.05
N LEU A 458 8.27 -7.77 21.54
CA LEU A 458 9.15 -8.65 20.76
C LEU A 458 9.68 -9.86 21.56
N PRO A 459 10.03 -9.76 22.86
CA PRO A 459 10.43 -10.92 23.66
C PRO A 459 9.37 -12.04 23.65
N TYR A 460 8.10 -11.68 23.81
CA TYR A 460 6.99 -12.64 23.82
C TYR A 460 6.73 -13.24 22.43
N ILE A 461 6.85 -12.43 21.37
CA ILE A 461 6.80 -12.94 19.99
C ILE A 461 7.92 -13.97 19.76
N LYS A 462 9.14 -13.69 20.21
CA LYS A 462 10.26 -14.63 20.07
C LYS A 462 10.01 -15.93 20.83
N GLU A 463 9.55 -15.84 22.07
CA GLU A 463 9.33 -17.00 22.92
C GLU A 463 8.18 -17.90 22.45
N TYR A 464 7.02 -17.31 22.19
CA TYR A 464 5.78 -18.05 22.01
C TYR A 464 5.36 -18.22 20.55
N ILE A 465 5.86 -17.39 19.62
CA ILE A 465 5.55 -17.48 18.18
C ILE A 465 6.73 -18.02 17.38
N MET A 466 7.92 -17.40 17.51
CA MET A 466 9.09 -17.74 16.71
C MET A 466 9.67 -19.11 17.07
N LYS A 467 10.02 -19.34 18.34
CA LYS A 467 10.57 -20.64 18.79
C LYS A 467 9.60 -21.80 18.59
N LYS A 468 8.29 -21.52 18.62
CA LYS A 468 7.21 -22.49 18.38
C LYS A 468 6.84 -22.64 16.91
N LYS A 469 7.42 -21.86 15.99
CA LYS A 469 7.16 -21.87 14.53
C LYS A 469 5.67 -21.73 14.17
N ARG A 470 4.98 -20.83 14.85
CA ARG A 470 3.53 -20.61 14.70
C ARG A 470 3.15 -19.59 13.63
N VAL A 471 4.11 -19.09 12.86
CA VAL A 471 3.88 -18.06 11.84
C VAL A 471 4.68 -18.30 10.56
N ASN A 472 4.14 -17.97 9.38
CA ASN A 472 4.90 -17.92 8.13
C ASN A 472 5.40 -16.51 7.79
N TYR A 473 4.49 -15.53 7.87
CA TYR A 473 4.76 -14.12 7.54
C TYR A 473 4.43 -13.24 8.74
N LEU A 474 5.37 -12.40 9.16
CA LEU A 474 5.25 -11.53 10.31
C LEU A 474 5.49 -10.07 9.92
N ALA A 475 4.63 -9.16 10.39
CA ALA A 475 4.92 -7.74 10.43
C ALA A 475 4.56 -7.17 11.79
N ILE A 476 5.43 -6.32 12.32
CA ILE A 476 5.17 -5.57 13.55
C ILE A 476 5.51 -4.11 13.26
N LYS A 477 4.62 -3.21 13.61
CA LYS A 477 4.75 -1.77 13.40
C LYS A 477 4.52 -1.03 14.70
N TYR A 478 5.38 -0.08 15.03
CA TYR A 478 5.21 0.82 16.16
C TYR A 478 4.87 2.22 15.65
N THR A 479 3.74 2.75 16.10
CA THR A 479 3.17 4.03 15.68
C THR A 479 3.04 4.95 16.90
N CYS A 480 3.82 6.03 16.92
CA CYS A 480 3.71 7.09 17.94
C CYS A 480 3.13 8.37 17.30
N PRO A 481 1.97 8.89 17.73
CA PRO A 481 1.29 10.02 17.09
C PRO A 481 2.04 11.38 17.13
N SER A 482 3.02 11.57 18.03
CA SER A 482 3.71 12.86 18.21
C SER A 482 5.23 12.88 18.09
N SER A 483 5.91 11.74 18.11
CA SER A 483 7.38 11.72 18.15
C SER A 483 8.01 11.64 16.76
N TRP A 484 9.21 12.18 16.67
CA TRP A 484 10.05 12.34 15.47
C TRP A 484 10.49 11.06 14.76
N PHE A 485 10.15 9.88 15.28
CA PHE A 485 10.57 8.63 14.69
C PHE A 485 9.54 8.18 13.65
N ASP A 486 10.05 7.95 12.44
CA ASP A 486 9.38 7.19 11.40
C ASP A 486 8.70 5.96 12.01
N GLU A 487 7.51 5.64 11.49
CA GLU A 487 6.80 4.39 11.76
C GLU A 487 7.84 3.24 11.80
N MET A 488 8.12 2.70 13.00
CA MET A 488 9.19 1.73 13.13
C MET A 488 8.63 0.36 12.79
N ASP A 489 8.99 -0.13 11.62
CA ASP A 489 8.63 -1.45 11.16
C ASP A 489 9.71 -2.45 11.60
N LEU A 490 9.31 -3.62 12.10
CA LEU A 490 10.24 -4.69 12.45
C LEU A 490 11.10 -5.07 11.24
N SER A 491 10.53 -5.03 10.03
CA SER A 491 11.25 -5.30 8.79
C SER A 491 12.39 -4.31 8.50
N ASP A 492 12.32 -3.10 9.06
CA ASP A 492 13.37 -2.08 8.94
C ASP A 492 14.44 -2.20 10.03
N SER A 493 14.25 -3.08 11.02
CA SER A 493 15.17 -3.29 12.14
C SER A 493 16.14 -4.46 11.92
N GLY A 494 17.35 -4.39 12.47
CA GLY A 494 18.29 -5.53 12.51
C GLY A 494 17.75 -6.75 13.29
N ARG A 495 16.65 -6.57 14.05
CA ARG A 495 16.00 -7.61 14.85
C ARG A 495 15.19 -8.61 14.01
N ALA A 496 14.94 -8.33 12.73
CA ALA A 496 14.23 -9.22 11.81
C ALA A 496 15.02 -10.47 11.39
N GLU A 497 16.36 -10.44 11.49
CA GLU A 497 17.20 -11.53 10.96
C GLU A 497 17.09 -12.82 11.76
N GLU A 498 16.88 -12.74 13.07
CA GLU A 498 16.71 -13.91 13.94
C GLU A 498 15.52 -14.78 13.49
N PHE A 499 14.45 -14.16 13.00
CA PHE A 499 13.26 -14.85 12.51
C PHE A 499 13.53 -15.70 11.25
N LYS A 500 14.50 -15.30 10.41
CA LYS A 500 14.87 -16.06 9.21
C LYS A 500 15.43 -17.44 9.55
N LEU A 501 16.15 -17.55 10.68
CA LEU A 501 16.68 -18.84 11.19
C LEU A 501 15.56 -19.84 11.52
N TYR A 502 14.34 -19.35 11.76
CA TYR A 502 13.16 -20.16 12.05
C TYR A 502 12.23 -20.32 10.82
N ASN A 503 12.69 -19.96 9.62
CA ASN A 503 11.90 -19.93 8.37
C ASN A 503 10.70 -18.96 8.40
N ILE A 504 10.77 -17.91 9.22
CA ILE A 504 9.73 -16.87 9.30
C ILE A 504 10.14 -15.69 8.42
N LYS A 505 9.23 -15.28 7.53
CA LYS A 505 9.43 -14.13 6.64
C LYS A 505 8.90 -12.87 7.31
N VAL A 506 9.81 -12.04 7.83
CA VAL A 506 9.47 -10.70 8.31
C VAL A 506 9.38 -9.75 7.11
N LEU A 507 8.24 -9.09 6.94
CA LEU A 507 7.97 -8.14 5.87
C LEU A 507 7.42 -6.85 6.45
N SER A 508 7.39 -5.77 5.65
CA SER A 508 6.80 -4.52 6.13
C SER A 508 5.29 -4.67 6.35
N TYR A 509 4.78 -3.97 7.35
CA TYR A 509 3.37 -3.96 7.72
C TYR A 509 2.50 -3.60 6.52
N ILE A 510 2.86 -2.54 5.78
CA ILE A 510 2.16 -2.11 4.57
C ILE A 510 2.14 -3.23 3.50
N SER A 511 3.18 -4.07 3.43
CA SER A 511 3.26 -5.15 2.45
C SER A 511 2.35 -6.34 2.73
N LEU A 512 2.03 -6.55 3.99
CA LEU A 512 1.18 -7.65 4.42
C LEU A 512 -0.26 -7.20 4.68
N PHE A 513 -0.49 -5.90 4.88
CA PHE A 513 -1.76 -5.35 5.33
C PHE A 513 -2.82 -5.42 4.23
N ILE A 514 -3.96 -6.04 4.54
CA ILE A 514 -5.14 -6.05 3.67
C ILE A 514 -5.85 -4.71 3.82
N ASP A 515 -5.58 -3.77 2.91
CA ASP A 515 -6.14 -2.42 2.98
C ASP A 515 -7.56 -2.33 2.41
N ILE A 516 -8.57 -2.41 3.28
CA ILE A 516 -10.01 -2.35 2.92
C ILE A 516 -10.52 -0.91 2.87
N ASN A 517 -9.83 0.01 3.56
CA ASN A 517 -10.30 1.35 3.92
C ASN A 517 -9.72 2.48 3.04
N ARG A 518 -9.17 2.21 1.84
CA ARG A 518 -8.63 3.30 0.99
C ARG A 518 -9.71 4.24 0.49
N SER A 519 -9.93 5.28 1.28
CA SER A 519 -10.35 6.61 0.86
C SER A 519 -9.47 7.08 -0.30
N SER A 520 -10.13 7.76 -1.23
CA SER A 520 -9.53 8.45 -2.37
C SER A 520 -8.21 9.15 -1.99
N GLU A 521 -7.08 8.71 -2.55
CA GLU A 521 -5.90 9.53 -2.95
C GLU A 521 -4.56 8.78 -3.08
N SER A 522 -4.45 7.45 -2.87
CA SER A 522 -3.18 6.72 -3.09
C SER A 522 -3.23 5.59 -4.13
N TRP A 523 -2.17 5.55 -4.95
CA TRP A 523 -2.09 4.98 -6.30
C TRP A 523 -2.04 3.45 -6.42
N ASN A 524 -2.63 2.63 -5.55
CA ASN A 524 -2.61 1.16 -5.77
C ASN A 524 -3.93 0.49 -5.38
N PHE A 525 -4.79 0.38 -6.38
CA PHE A 525 -6.15 -0.17 -6.32
C PHE A 525 -6.20 -1.71 -6.46
N GLY A 526 -5.04 -2.38 -6.56
CA GLY A 526 -4.92 -3.79 -7.00
C GLY A 526 -4.83 -4.86 -5.89
N GLN A 527 -4.11 -4.60 -4.79
CA GLN A 527 -3.76 -5.65 -3.82
C GLN A 527 -4.95 -6.20 -3.01
N THR A 528 -5.90 -5.36 -2.60
CA THR A 528 -7.01 -5.77 -1.71
C THR A 528 -7.97 -6.82 -2.34
N TRP A 529 -8.13 -6.81 -3.66
CA TRP A 529 -9.15 -7.63 -4.36
C TRP A 529 -8.73 -9.08 -4.56
N ASP A 530 -7.43 -9.29 -4.80
CA ASP A 530 -6.85 -10.63 -4.98
C ASP A 530 -6.89 -11.37 -3.64
N GLU A 531 -6.57 -10.69 -2.54
CA GLU A 531 -6.56 -11.30 -1.22
C GLU A 531 -7.96 -11.71 -0.77
N LEU A 532 -9.01 -10.90 -0.94
CA LEU A 532 -10.39 -11.27 -0.59
C LEU A 532 -10.97 -12.48 -1.36
N GLY A 533 -10.25 -13.04 -2.34
CA GLY A 533 -10.74 -14.14 -3.19
C GLY A 533 -11.79 -13.69 -4.20
N LEU A 534 -11.91 -12.37 -4.41
CA LEU A 534 -12.90 -11.76 -5.30
C LEU A 534 -12.36 -11.55 -6.71
N THR A 535 -11.06 -11.65 -6.91
CA THR A 535 -10.44 -11.86 -8.23
C THR A 535 -9.98 -13.30 -8.33
N ILE A 536 -10.17 -13.94 -9.49
CA ILE A 536 -9.53 -15.23 -9.77
C ILE A 536 -8.03 -14.98 -9.90
N ARG A 537 -7.32 -15.07 -8.79
CA ARG A 537 -5.92 -15.48 -8.68
C ARG A 537 -5.83 -16.30 -7.41
N LYS A 538 -5.43 -17.57 -7.53
CA LYS A 538 -5.06 -18.40 -6.37
C LYS A 538 -3.98 -17.63 -5.63
N THR A 539 -4.30 -17.17 -4.42
CA THR A 539 -3.47 -16.28 -3.62
C THR A 539 -2.21 -16.99 -3.10
N GLY A 540 -1.15 -16.86 -3.89
CA GLY A 540 0.19 -16.57 -3.39
C GLY A 540 0.61 -15.20 -3.90
N LEU A 541 0.00 -14.12 -3.39
CA LEU A 541 0.33 -12.73 -3.75
C LEU A 541 0.35 -11.88 -2.47
N VAL A 542 1.04 -10.75 -2.38
CA VAL A 542 2.21 -10.23 -3.09
C VAL A 542 2.82 -9.22 -2.13
N LEU A 543 4.14 -9.24 -2.03
CA LEU A 543 4.95 -8.16 -1.48
C LEU A 543 4.42 -6.80 -1.98
N SER A 544 4.03 -5.88 -1.11
CA SER A 544 4.29 -4.48 -1.47
C SER A 544 5.81 -4.33 -1.58
N LYS A 545 6.32 -4.44 -2.79
CA LYS A 545 7.50 -3.69 -3.19
C LYS A 545 7.02 -2.49 -3.96
N ASP A 546 6.52 -1.49 -3.24
CA ASP A 546 6.80 -0.10 -3.59
C ASP A 546 8.05 0.33 -2.82
N LYS A 547 9.14 -0.37 -3.11
CA LYS A 547 10.38 0.29 -3.50
C LYS A 547 10.93 -0.53 -4.65
N LEU A 548 11.09 0.12 -5.79
CA LEU A 548 12.00 -0.28 -6.85
C LEU A 548 13.21 -1.05 -6.29
N ILE A 549 13.29 -2.34 -6.56
CA ILE A 549 14.55 -3.10 -6.49
C ILE A 549 14.64 -3.93 -7.77
N ILE A 550 14.66 -3.23 -8.92
CA ILE A 550 15.63 -3.34 -10.03
C ILE A 550 15.44 -1.98 -10.74
N ASP A 551 16.13 -0.90 -10.37
CA ASP A 551 17.54 -0.68 -10.69
C ASP A 551 18.19 0.27 -9.66
N THR A 552 18.12 -0.12 -8.40
CA THR A 552 19.04 0.43 -7.39
C THR A 552 19.74 -0.63 -6.58
N SER A 553 19.32 -1.90 -6.46
CA SER A 553 20.21 -2.88 -5.80
C SER A 553 21.42 -3.15 -6.65
N GLU A 554 21.31 -3.34 -7.96
CA GLU A 554 22.51 -3.58 -8.78
C GLU A 554 23.45 -2.36 -8.77
N ASN A 555 22.90 -1.14 -8.75
CA ASN A 555 23.67 0.09 -8.57
C ASN A 555 24.11 0.36 -7.13
N LYS A 556 23.38 -0.06 -6.10
CA LYS A 556 23.74 0.09 -4.67
C LYS A 556 24.73 -0.98 -4.24
N ASP A 557 24.64 -2.21 -4.75
CA ASP A 557 25.59 -3.29 -4.57
C ASP A 557 26.90 -2.88 -5.28
N LYS A 558 26.83 -2.34 -6.52
CA LYS A 558 27.99 -1.73 -7.19
C LYS A 558 28.53 -0.52 -6.43
N ALA A 559 27.68 0.40 -5.97
CA ALA A 559 28.11 1.58 -5.21
C ALA A 559 28.69 1.20 -3.85
N PHE A 560 28.11 0.25 -3.14
CA PHE A 560 28.65 -0.31 -1.91
C PHE A 560 30.00 -0.97 -2.16
N ASN A 561 30.12 -1.78 -3.21
CA ASN A 561 31.41 -2.36 -3.61
C ASN A 561 32.44 -1.27 -3.98
N LEU A 562 32.04 -0.17 -4.60
CA LEU A 562 32.93 0.97 -4.86
C LEU A 562 33.31 1.71 -3.57
N PHE A 563 32.35 1.95 -2.67
CA PHE A 563 32.58 2.63 -1.40
C PHE A 563 33.43 1.78 -0.46
N ILE A 564 33.22 0.47 -0.39
CA ILE A 564 34.02 -0.44 0.45
C ILE A 564 35.44 -0.57 -0.10
N ASN A 565 35.62 -0.74 -1.42
CA ASN A 565 36.94 -0.78 -2.03
C ASN A 565 37.70 0.55 -1.88
N ALA A 566 36.98 1.68 -1.92
CA ALA A 566 37.57 3.00 -1.69
C ALA A 566 37.86 3.25 -0.20
N SER A 567 37.01 2.76 0.72
CA SER A 567 37.21 2.88 2.15
C SER A 567 38.40 2.05 2.64
N GLU A 568 38.62 0.86 2.05
CA GLU A 568 39.82 0.03 2.26
C GLU A 568 41.11 0.74 1.81
N LYS A 569 41.00 1.69 0.88
CA LYS A 569 42.09 2.59 0.47
C LYS A 569 42.12 3.90 1.27
N ASN A 570 41.46 3.96 2.42
CA ASN A 570 41.37 5.12 3.32
C ASN A 570 40.70 6.37 2.71
N HIS A 571 39.81 6.21 1.73
CA HIS A 571 39.05 7.36 1.21
C HIS A 571 38.01 7.84 2.24
N ILE A 572 38.21 9.06 2.76
CA ILE A 572 37.49 9.62 3.92
C ILE A 572 35.97 9.66 3.70
N LEU A 573 35.49 10.20 2.58
CA LEU A 573 34.05 10.23 2.27
C LEU A 573 33.46 8.83 2.03
N ALA A 574 34.28 7.88 1.55
CA ALA A 574 33.79 6.54 1.27
C ALA A 574 33.52 5.80 2.59
N GLN A 575 34.33 6.01 3.63
CA GLN A 575 34.08 5.48 4.97
C GLN A 575 32.72 5.92 5.51
N TYR A 576 32.36 7.21 5.34
CA TYR A 576 31.05 7.72 5.73
C TYR A 576 29.92 7.03 4.96
N PHE A 577 30.02 6.94 3.62
CA PHE A 577 28.99 6.28 2.81
C PHE A 577 28.89 4.78 3.07
N VAL A 578 29.98 4.10 3.42
CA VAL A 578 29.93 2.71 3.89
C VAL A 578 29.14 2.60 5.21
N GLY A 579 29.35 3.54 6.14
CA GLY A 579 28.53 3.63 7.37
C GLY A 579 27.04 3.80 7.05
N GLU A 580 26.69 4.71 6.13
CA GLU A 580 25.32 4.90 5.67
C GLU A 580 24.77 3.63 4.98
N CYS A 581 25.60 2.93 4.20
CA CYS A 581 25.24 1.66 3.58
C CYS A 581 24.92 0.58 4.63
N TYR A 582 25.72 0.45 5.69
CA TYR A 582 25.42 -0.47 6.79
C TYR A 582 24.24 -0.02 7.65
N PHE A 583 23.98 1.28 7.77
CA PHE A 583 22.85 1.79 8.53
C PHE A 583 21.52 1.56 7.81
N TYR A 584 21.45 1.91 6.53
CA TYR A 584 20.23 1.82 5.72
C TYR A 584 20.10 0.48 4.97
N GLY A 585 21.15 -0.33 4.90
CA GLY A 585 21.19 -1.56 4.11
C GLY A 585 21.31 -1.29 2.60
N TYR A 586 22.04 -0.23 2.22
CA TYR A 586 22.26 0.11 0.81
C TYR A 586 23.40 -0.73 0.24
N GLY A 587 23.06 -1.72 -0.58
CA GLY A 587 24.08 -2.55 -1.24
C GLY A 587 24.71 -3.63 -0.35
N THR A 588 24.25 -3.72 0.90
CA THR A 588 24.76 -4.61 1.93
C THR A 588 23.67 -4.90 2.96
N ILE A 589 23.91 -5.86 3.84
CA ILE A 589 23.03 -6.17 4.97
C ILE A 589 23.22 -5.09 6.05
N LYS A 590 22.12 -4.62 6.66
CA LYS A 590 22.20 -3.67 7.78
C LYS A 590 23.04 -4.26 8.90
N ASN A 591 23.97 -3.48 9.44
CA ASN A 591 24.83 -3.92 10.53
C ASN A 591 25.15 -2.75 11.45
N GLU A 592 24.53 -2.73 12.62
CA GLU A 592 24.65 -1.62 13.57
C GLU A 592 26.08 -1.47 14.09
N LYS A 593 26.78 -2.59 14.35
CA LYS A 593 28.18 -2.57 14.81
C LYS A 593 29.10 -1.98 13.75
N LEU A 594 29.00 -2.43 12.50
CA LEU A 594 29.79 -1.89 11.39
C LEU A 594 29.39 -0.44 11.07
N THR A 595 28.10 -0.09 11.22
CA THR A 595 27.66 1.30 11.11
C THR A 595 28.42 2.19 12.07
N PHE A 596 28.45 1.79 13.35
CA PHE A 596 29.16 2.53 14.39
C PHE A 596 30.65 2.63 14.08
N GLU A 597 31.31 1.51 13.74
CA GLU A 597 32.75 1.50 13.42
C GLU A 597 33.10 2.40 12.22
N TYR A 598 32.27 2.45 11.18
CA TYR A 598 32.53 3.30 10.01
C TYR A 598 32.20 4.78 10.26
N TYR A 599 31.16 5.09 11.04
CA TYR A 599 30.93 6.47 11.48
C TYR A 599 32.03 6.97 12.40
N GLU A 600 32.55 6.14 13.31
CA GLU A 600 33.68 6.50 14.17
C GLU A 600 34.93 6.78 13.32
N LYS A 601 35.26 5.92 12.36
CA LYS A 601 36.37 6.14 11.42
C LYS A 601 36.21 7.45 10.63
N ALA A 602 35.02 7.69 10.08
CA ALA A 602 34.76 8.91 9.29
C ALA A 602 34.75 10.18 10.16
N ALA A 603 34.25 10.10 11.40
CA ALA A 603 34.25 11.21 12.35
C ALA A 603 35.69 11.57 12.77
N ASN A 604 36.54 10.57 13.05
CA ASN A 604 37.96 10.79 13.36
C ASN A 604 38.73 11.43 12.20
N ASN A 605 38.24 11.30 10.97
CA ASN A 605 38.77 11.95 9.76
C ASN A 605 38.09 13.30 9.44
N GLY A 606 37.28 13.85 10.35
CA GLY A 606 36.68 15.18 10.23
C GLY A 606 35.41 15.28 9.39
N ILE A 607 34.72 14.16 9.10
CA ILE A 607 33.40 14.22 8.43
C ILE A 607 32.32 14.61 9.44
N ILE A 608 31.84 15.85 9.34
CA ILE A 608 30.88 16.40 10.29
C ILE A 608 29.53 15.66 10.36
N ASN A 609 29.06 15.11 9.24
CA ASN A 609 27.86 14.25 9.23
C ASN A 609 28.08 12.98 10.04
N ALA A 610 29.30 12.44 10.05
CA ALA A 610 29.67 11.27 10.83
C ALA A 610 29.73 11.59 12.33
N VAL A 611 30.25 12.76 12.71
CA VAL A 611 30.23 13.26 14.10
C VAL A 611 28.79 13.34 14.62
N TYR A 612 27.88 13.91 13.84
CA TYR A 612 26.45 13.93 14.16
C TYR A 612 25.86 12.52 14.31
N ASN A 613 26.10 11.64 13.33
CA ASN A 613 25.58 10.27 13.34
C ASN A 613 26.17 9.43 14.49
N LEU A 614 27.40 9.70 14.92
CA LEU A 614 28.01 9.07 16.07
C LEU A 614 27.33 9.51 17.36
N GLY A 615 27.01 10.81 17.49
CA GLY A 615 26.22 11.33 18.61
C GLY A 615 24.83 10.68 18.69
N VAL A 616 24.18 10.50 17.54
CA VAL A 616 22.91 9.76 17.43
C VAL A 616 23.09 8.30 17.86
N SER A 617 24.18 7.66 17.44
CA SER A 617 24.48 6.26 17.77
C SER A 617 24.63 6.05 19.28
N TYR A 618 25.35 6.93 19.97
CA TYR A 618 25.45 6.89 21.43
C TYR A 618 24.14 7.21 22.16
N ASN A 619 23.28 8.07 21.58
CA ASN A 619 21.99 8.38 22.19
C ASN A 619 21.00 7.20 22.14
N TYR A 620 20.96 6.49 21.01
CA TYR A 620 19.99 5.41 20.78
C TYR A 620 20.56 4.00 20.99
N GLY A 621 21.88 3.86 21.13
CA GLY A 621 22.56 2.58 21.31
C GLY A 621 22.74 1.81 20.00
N ILE A 622 23.07 2.51 18.92
CA ILE A 622 23.21 1.91 17.57
C ILE A 622 24.65 1.41 17.43
N GLY A 623 24.83 0.09 17.55
CA GLY A 623 26.14 -0.55 17.43
C GLY A 623 27.09 -0.34 18.62
N VAL A 624 26.65 0.40 19.64
CA VAL A 624 27.39 0.74 20.86
C VAL A 624 26.42 0.82 22.04
N GLU A 625 26.92 0.64 23.27
CA GLU A 625 26.12 0.94 24.46
C GLU A 625 25.74 2.42 24.53
N LYS A 626 24.56 2.70 25.07
CA LYS A 626 24.07 4.07 25.21
C LYS A 626 24.98 4.86 26.15
N ASP A 627 25.41 6.03 25.68
CA ASP A 627 26.20 6.97 26.48
C ASP A 627 25.72 8.39 26.18
N TYR A 628 24.85 8.89 27.06
CA TYR A 628 24.24 10.19 26.88
C TYR A 628 25.24 11.35 26.99
N ASN A 629 26.32 11.19 27.76
CA ASN A 629 27.35 12.22 27.88
C ASN A 629 28.14 12.33 26.57
N LYS A 630 28.54 11.21 25.98
CA LYS A 630 29.18 11.22 24.65
C LYS A 630 28.25 11.72 23.56
N ALA A 631 26.98 11.34 23.59
CA ALA A 631 25.98 11.86 22.65
C ALA A 631 25.87 13.38 22.71
N PHE A 632 25.86 13.95 23.93
CA PHE A 632 25.83 15.39 24.13
C PHE A 632 27.08 16.09 23.60
N GLU A 633 28.28 15.61 23.93
CA GLU A 633 29.53 16.21 23.44
C GLU A 633 29.65 16.17 21.92
N LEU A 634 29.26 15.07 21.28
CA LEU A 634 29.26 14.95 19.81
C LEU A 634 28.20 15.84 19.14
N ALA A 635 27.02 15.97 19.74
CA ALA A 635 25.99 16.90 19.26
C ALA A 635 26.48 18.35 19.38
N LYS A 636 27.18 18.69 20.47
CA LYS A 636 27.78 20.00 20.70
C LYS A 636 28.87 20.30 19.69
N GLN A 637 29.83 19.38 19.50
CA GLN A 637 30.86 19.52 18.47
C GLN A 637 30.24 19.71 17.09
N SER A 638 29.22 18.91 16.74
CA SER A 638 28.54 19.04 15.44
C SER A 638 27.86 20.40 15.26
N ALA A 639 27.24 20.92 16.32
CA ALA A 639 26.61 22.23 16.32
C ALA A 639 27.63 23.38 16.18
N GLU A 640 28.76 23.31 16.89
CA GLU A 640 29.82 24.34 16.86
C GLU A 640 30.47 24.48 15.47
N GLU A 641 30.53 23.41 14.69
CA GLU A 641 30.97 23.43 13.29
C GLU A 641 29.84 23.86 12.31
N GLY A 642 28.69 24.31 12.81
CA GLY A 642 27.59 24.87 12.02
C GLY A 642 26.71 23.82 11.33
N HIS A 643 26.79 22.54 11.73
CA HIS A 643 25.96 21.50 11.13
C HIS A 643 24.51 21.63 11.58
N ILE A 644 23.60 21.83 10.61
CA ILE A 644 22.19 22.14 10.84
C ILE A 644 21.47 21.07 11.69
N LYS A 645 21.77 19.78 11.46
CA LYS A 645 21.20 18.68 12.29
C LYS A 645 21.87 18.58 13.65
N GLY A 646 23.15 18.96 13.75
CA GLY A 646 23.88 19.06 15.02
C GLY A 646 23.26 20.10 15.94
N LEU A 647 22.99 21.31 15.42
CA LEU A 647 22.27 22.38 16.13
C LEU A 647 20.92 21.89 16.68
N MET A 648 20.15 21.20 15.84
CA MET A 648 18.88 20.62 16.26
C MET A 648 19.07 19.58 17.38
N MET A 649 20.01 18.65 17.22
CA MET A 649 20.24 17.58 18.20
C MET A 649 20.73 18.13 19.54
N LEU A 650 21.61 19.13 19.52
CA LEU A 650 22.02 19.82 20.74
C LEU A 650 20.82 20.50 21.43
N GLY A 651 19.94 21.13 20.64
CA GLY A 651 18.67 21.67 21.14
C GLY A 651 17.78 20.58 21.77
N TYR A 652 17.75 19.39 21.18
CA TYR A 652 17.07 18.22 21.72
C TYR A 652 17.67 17.74 23.04
N CYS A 653 19.00 17.69 23.14
CA CYS A 653 19.68 17.32 24.37
C CYS A 653 19.35 18.28 25.52
N TYR A 654 19.41 19.60 25.30
CA TYR A 654 19.00 20.59 26.30
C TYR A 654 17.50 20.53 26.61
N ASN A 655 16.65 20.25 25.63
CA ASN A 655 15.21 20.11 25.86
C ASN A 655 14.87 18.90 26.73
N LYS A 656 15.58 17.78 26.57
CA LYS A 656 15.26 16.51 27.24
C LYS A 656 16.18 16.18 28.42
N GLY A 657 17.27 16.92 28.60
CA GLY A 657 18.26 16.64 29.65
C GLY A 657 19.16 15.44 29.32
N ILE A 658 19.51 15.26 28.05
CA ILE A 658 20.35 14.15 27.59
C ILE A 658 21.81 14.56 27.69
N GLY A 659 22.56 13.93 28.59
CA GLY A 659 23.98 14.24 28.85
C GLY A 659 24.23 15.62 29.46
N THR A 660 23.16 16.35 29.80
CA THR A 660 23.19 17.70 30.36
C THR A 660 21.94 17.96 31.18
N LYS A 661 21.89 19.07 31.92
CA LYS A 661 20.67 19.51 32.61
C LYS A 661 19.67 20.07 31.60
N ILE A 662 18.37 19.92 31.90
CA ILE A 662 17.31 20.50 31.06
C ILE A 662 17.48 22.03 31.04
N ASP A 663 17.56 22.58 29.83
CA ASP A 663 17.63 24.02 29.57
C ASP A 663 16.74 24.35 28.36
N LYS A 664 15.49 24.71 28.64
CA LYS A 664 14.51 24.98 27.58
C LYS A 664 14.81 26.25 26.79
N GLN A 665 15.51 27.22 27.39
CA GLN A 665 15.87 28.47 26.73
C GLN A 665 16.97 28.23 25.71
N LYS A 666 18.04 27.50 26.08
CA LYS A 666 19.06 27.09 25.11
C LYS A 666 18.50 26.20 24.01
N ALA A 667 17.60 25.28 24.36
CA ALA A 667 16.91 24.46 23.36
C ALA A 667 16.14 25.33 22.34
N PHE A 668 15.44 26.36 22.82
CA PHE A 668 14.73 27.30 21.96
C PHE A 668 15.67 28.05 21.01
N GLU A 669 16.79 28.57 21.52
CA GLU A 669 17.78 29.29 20.72
C GLU A 669 18.35 28.41 19.59
N LEU A 670 18.75 27.18 19.93
CA LEU A 670 19.32 26.20 19.00
C LEU A 670 18.30 25.72 17.96
N TYR A 671 17.06 25.43 18.37
CA TYR A 671 16.00 25.09 17.41
C TYR A 671 15.67 26.27 16.50
N ARG A 672 15.67 27.51 17.02
CA ARG A 672 15.43 28.71 16.22
C ARG A 672 16.51 28.88 15.17
N GLU A 673 17.77 28.69 15.54
CA GLU A 673 18.89 28.76 14.60
C GLU A 673 18.77 27.70 13.49
N SER A 674 18.59 26.43 13.86
CA SER A 674 18.40 25.34 12.89
C SER A 674 17.15 25.51 12.01
N ALA A 675 16.06 26.03 12.58
CA ALA A 675 14.81 26.31 11.86
C ALA A 675 14.95 27.45 10.84
N ASN A 676 15.72 28.49 11.18
CA ASN A 676 16.05 29.61 10.29
C ASN A 676 16.92 29.14 9.12
N LEU A 677 17.79 28.16 9.35
CA LEU A 677 18.58 27.49 8.30
C LEU A 677 17.74 26.53 7.43
N GLY A 678 16.44 26.42 7.70
CA GLY A 678 15.49 25.71 6.86
C GLY A 678 15.17 24.29 7.30
N TYR A 679 15.72 23.79 8.41
CA TYR A 679 15.47 22.41 8.83
C TYR A 679 14.04 22.22 9.34
N ASP A 680 13.25 21.48 8.56
CA ASP A 680 11.83 21.23 8.76
C ASP A 680 11.52 20.65 10.15
N VAL A 681 12.40 19.79 10.65
CA VAL A 681 12.20 19.14 11.94
C VAL A 681 12.43 20.13 13.08
N ALA A 682 13.51 20.94 13.01
CA ALA A 682 13.72 22.04 13.96
C ALA A 682 12.59 23.08 13.93
N GLN A 683 12.04 23.39 12.75
CA GLN A 683 10.86 24.26 12.61
C GLN A 683 9.66 23.69 13.38
N ASN A 684 9.41 22.38 13.30
CA ASN A 684 8.34 21.75 14.07
C ASN A 684 8.60 21.80 15.58
N ASN A 685 9.82 21.52 16.04
CA ASN A 685 10.13 21.61 17.47
C ASN A 685 10.01 23.02 18.01
N LEU A 686 10.46 24.01 17.24
CA LEU A 686 10.28 25.42 17.57
C LEU A 686 8.79 25.78 17.66
N ALA A 687 7.98 25.29 16.73
CA ALA A 687 6.52 25.47 16.76
C ALA A 687 5.89 24.86 18.02
N ILE A 688 6.32 23.67 18.45
CA ILE A 688 5.87 23.04 19.70
C ILE A 688 6.22 23.91 20.91
N LEU A 689 7.43 24.48 20.96
CA LEU A 689 7.83 25.35 22.07
C LEU A 689 6.95 26.61 22.13
N TYR A 690 6.64 27.22 20.98
CA TYR A 690 5.70 28.34 20.88
C TYR A 690 4.26 27.94 21.26
N GLU A 691 3.79 26.75 20.85
CA GLU A 691 2.44 26.27 21.16
C GLU A 691 2.25 26.02 22.66
N LYS A 692 3.28 25.48 23.31
CA LYS A 692 3.22 25.06 24.71
C LYS A 692 3.73 26.11 25.70
N GLY A 693 4.51 27.08 25.25
CA GLY A 693 5.18 28.06 26.13
C GLY A 693 6.30 27.44 26.97
N TYR A 694 7.04 26.48 26.42
CA TYR A 694 8.12 25.81 27.15
C TYR A 694 9.44 26.58 27.00
N GLY A 695 9.88 27.24 28.07
CA GLY A 695 11.10 28.06 28.09
C GLY A 695 10.97 29.42 27.42
N ILE A 696 9.78 29.75 26.90
CA ILE A 696 9.43 31.00 26.23
C ILE A 696 7.96 31.34 26.43
N THR A 697 7.58 32.58 26.15
CA THR A 697 6.17 32.99 26.12
C THR A 697 5.43 32.23 25.02
N LYS A 698 4.31 31.61 25.39
CA LYS A 698 3.40 30.94 24.46
C LYS A 698 2.92 31.91 23.37
N ASP A 699 2.97 31.49 22.11
CA ASP A 699 2.62 32.30 20.94
C ASP A 699 2.05 31.37 19.84
N ILE A 700 0.73 31.32 19.73
CA ILE A 700 0.06 30.39 18.81
C ILE A 700 0.28 30.79 17.35
N ASP A 701 0.34 32.09 17.05
CA ASP A 701 0.53 32.57 15.69
C ASP A 701 1.93 32.19 15.17
N LYS A 702 2.96 32.33 16.01
CA LYS A 702 4.31 31.83 15.68
C LYS A 702 4.34 30.31 15.60
N ALA A 703 3.60 29.59 16.44
CA ALA A 703 3.50 28.14 16.33
C ALA A 703 2.92 27.72 14.97
N ILE A 704 1.81 28.33 14.54
CA ILE A 704 1.19 28.08 13.23
C ILE A 704 2.17 28.40 12.11
N TYR A 705 2.82 29.57 12.15
CA TYR A 705 3.82 29.97 11.15
C TYR A 705 4.92 28.92 10.96
N TRP A 706 5.49 28.42 12.06
CA TRP A 706 6.57 27.44 12.00
C TRP A 706 6.07 26.04 11.62
N TYR A 707 4.88 25.64 12.06
CA TYR A 707 4.25 24.40 11.60
C TYR A 707 3.95 24.44 10.10
N GLU A 708 3.46 25.56 9.55
CA GLU A 708 3.22 25.71 8.12
C GLU A 708 4.50 25.59 7.30
N LYS A 709 5.59 26.23 7.75
CA LYS A 709 6.90 26.07 7.12
C LYS A 709 7.37 24.62 7.10
N SER A 710 7.30 23.94 8.24
CA SER A 710 7.68 22.52 8.37
C SER A 710 6.78 21.61 7.51
N ALA A 711 5.46 21.83 7.54
CA ALA A 711 4.49 21.07 6.78
C ALA A 711 4.64 21.22 5.25
N LYS A 712 5.00 22.42 4.78
CA LYS A 712 5.29 22.69 3.35
C LYS A 712 6.48 21.87 2.84
N GLN A 713 7.45 21.59 3.70
CA GLN A 713 8.59 20.72 3.40
C GLN A 713 8.26 19.22 3.48
N GLY A 714 7.03 18.87 3.86
CA GLY A 714 6.55 17.49 3.89
C GLY A 714 6.42 16.89 5.28
N TYR A 715 6.85 17.59 6.35
CA TYR A 715 6.88 17.03 7.70
C TYR A 715 5.47 16.70 8.22
N LYS A 716 5.23 15.40 8.47
CA LYS A 716 3.90 14.84 8.76
C LYS A 716 3.36 15.30 10.12
N SER A 717 4.21 15.37 11.15
CA SER A 717 3.79 15.80 12.49
C SER A 717 3.34 17.26 12.49
N ALA A 718 4.03 18.14 11.75
CA ALA A 718 3.60 19.54 11.59
C ALA A 718 2.22 19.66 10.92
N LYS A 719 1.94 18.84 9.89
CA LYS A 719 0.60 18.77 9.27
C LYS A 719 -0.47 18.33 10.27
N ASN A 720 -0.16 17.37 11.14
CA ASN A 720 -1.08 16.89 12.17
C ASN A 720 -1.35 17.97 13.24
N HIS A 721 -0.31 18.69 13.68
CA HIS A 721 -0.45 19.80 14.62
C HIS A 721 -1.29 20.96 14.05
N LEU A 722 -1.11 21.33 12.78
CA LEU A 722 -1.95 22.33 12.10
C LEU A 722 -3.42 21.91 12.06
N LYS A 723 -3.71 20.66 11.68
CA LYS A 723 -5.07 20.12 11.67
C LYS A 723 -5.73 20.16 13.06
N ARG A 724 -4.95 20.00 14.13
CA ARG A 724 -5.44 20.10 15.52
C ARG A 724 -5.74 21.55 15.91
N LEU A 725 -4.86 22.48 15.53
CA LEU A 725 -5.00 23.90 15.86
C LEU A 725 -6.15 24.57 15.07
N GLN A 726 -6.44 24.12 13.85
CA GLN A 726 -7.57 24.60 13.04
C GLN A 726 -8.95 24.07 13.49
N LYS A 727 -8.97 23.10 14.41
CA LYS A 727 -10.21 22.49 14.96
C LYS A 727 -10.62 23.05 16.32
N LYS A 728 -9.78 23.89 16.93
CA LYS A 728 -10.10 24.64 18.15
C LYS A 728 -10.50 26.06 17.76
#